data_AF-A0A1Z8MMM9-F1
#
_entry.id   AF-A0A1Z8MMM9-F1
#
_cell.length_a   1.000
_cell.length_b   1.000
_cell.length_c   1.000
_cell.angle_alpha   90.00
_cell.angle_beta   90.00
_cell.angle_gamma   90.00
#
_symmetry.space_group_name_H-M   'P 1'
#
loop_
_entity.id
_entity.type
_entity.pdbx_description
1 polymer ?
#
loop_
_entity_poly.entity_id
_entity_poly.type
_entity_poly.pdbx_seq_one_letter_code
_entity_poly.pdbx_strand_id
1 'polypeptide(L)'
;MLIPKKIFQTFETTQLPEGMSKACLSWKIKNPDWQYYFFDKNDRVEFIKKHFTKDVLEAYLTLIPGAFKADLWRYCVLYTEGGVYIDADTICELPLNDWVLSDNHFIATRDDPMAHKWLGNAFIATVPQNPILKDCIDRIVKHCQDKQEMFYLDYTGPALLGKCVNKAYNRGEETDYEIGQLDNLYILKHDFGRTKYVNHEGKDILHVEYPGKLQEMESIGNKKFWDYVQEAKIFRLIPHNFIYTSYDILDVNDYMIDSFKEKNPYYNFFYFNQNAVDNWFANSIYNDAYKTLTERGEKSDFFRYCYLYENGGVYADTDVYCNQPLDNFIEYQDLVVGLEANTSLGIFDDIVDKINDNYVSVCNWFIATKPKHPALSKLINDIIANPKNGVLQNTGPGRFTKHILDYFGREHNFDNDINKNKSQLLSINRFGSNQSHSNSKKYNNPFDIKDDDIYITHMFEGTWRTGKQNDLRIIETEYCSHNLSLIPISNGYKGVARVDRDTSRTEFMKKLGDCRTLYEFKFDKNFKLIDYSEKEIKYDQLAKFEDYRSFIYNKKMYHSVAYIDENWNTRIGLLDKQYRFIKDIDVEEPNRMRFGVGDEVMWEKNWLFFIHNDVLHFIYNTSPNFIMYRDQGNFEFEKIIDVENKFNNKFPEDELYFSAKVKVGGSTQPIWFEEQQCYIYLVHTKIYNDRTYNHYAVKLDKELNIIDVSYKPLIPAKIGYALFFITRWFTKGDNVVMSGGLEDNKNWIWELPKSKILNCFN
;
A
#
# COMPACT_ATOMS: atom_id res chain seq x y z
N MET A 1 -19.56 32.74 32.96
CA MET A 1 -18.14 32.42 32.73
C MET A 1 -17.97 32.24 31.23
N LEU A 2 -17.19 33.12 30.59
CA LEU A 2 -16.98 33.09 29.13
C LEU A 2 -16.05 31.93 28.71
N ILE A 3 -15.07 31.61 29.56
CA ILE A 3 -14.16 30.47 29.37
C ILE A 3 -14.92 29.16 29.67
N PRO A 4 -15.02 28.22 28.72
CA PRO A 4 -15.65 26.92 28.93
C PRO A 4 -15.03 26.12 30.08
N LYS A 5 -15.86 25.38 30.84
CA LYS A 5 -15.40 24.51 31.94
C LYS A 5 -14.79 23.19 31.44
N LYS A 6 -13.70 23.29 30.67
CA LYS A 6 -12.95 22.16 30.11
C LYS A 6 -11.46 22.30 30.44
N ILE A 7 -10.85 21.20 30.87
CA ILE A 7 -9.42 21.09 31.15
C ILE A 7 -8.80 20.13 30.14
N PHE A 8 -7.73 20.55 29.50
CA PHE A 8 -6.98 19.77 28.52
C PHE A 8 -5.54 19.57 28.98
N GLN A 9 -5.08 18.32 28.98
CA GLN A 9 -3.68 17.95 29.18
C GLN A 9 -3.27 16.92 28.13
N THR A 10 -1.96 16.78 27.89
CA THR A 10 -1.44 15.82 26.92
C THR A 10 -0.08 15.28 27.32
N PHE A 11 0.21 14.07 26.85
CA PHE A 11 1.54 13.45 26.89
C PHE A 11 1.71 12.48 25.72
N GLU A 12 2.87 11.83 25.58
CA GLU A 12 3.11 10.87 24.50
C GLU A 12 2.25 9.60 24.61
N THR A 13 1.88 9.21 25.84
CA THR A 13 1.08 8.01 26.14
C THR A 13 0.12 8.28 27.30
N THR A 14 -0.94 7.49 27.40
CA THR A 14 -1.86 7.48 28.56
C THR A 14 -1.29 6.74 29.77
N GLN A 15 -0.23 5.94 29.60
CA GLN A 15 0.48 5.28 30.69
C GLN A 15 1.51 6.23 31.30
N LEU A 16 1.05 7.09 32.20
CA LEU A 16 1.88 8.12 32.82
C LEU A 16 2.73 7.55 33.95
N PRO A 17 3.97 8.06 34.10
CA PRO A 17 4.74 7.84 35.31
C PRO A 17 4.00 8.33 36.57
N GLU A 18 4.35 7.78 37.74
CA GLU A 18 3.57 7.95 38.98
C GLU A 18 3.47 9.43 39.40
N GLY A 19 4.57 10.17 39.34
CA GLY A 19 4.61 11.59 39.71
C GLY A 19 3.71 12.44 38.81
N MET A 20 3.85 12.25 37.50
CA MET A 20 3.02 12.93 36.49
C MET A 20 1.54 12.56 36.61
N SER A 21 1.23 11.28 36.87
CA SER A 21 -0.14 10.82 37.09
C SER A 21 -0.78 11.53 38.29
N LYS A 22 -0.06 11.65 39.41
CA LYS A 22 -0.53 12.40 40.59
C LYS A 22 -0.73 13.89 40.30
N ALA A 23 0.19 14.49 39.53
CA ALA A 23 0.08 15.89 39.10
C ALA A 23 -1.20 16.12 38.27
N CYS A 24 -1.43 15.31 37.23
CA CYS A 24 -2.66 15.32 36.43
C CYS A 24 -3.93 15.09 37.28
N LEU A 25 -3.91 14.13 38.20
CA LEU A 25 -5.03 13.83 39.09
C LEU A 25 -5.39 15.00 40.02
N SER A 26 -4.40 15.80 40.44
CA SER A 26 -4.66 16.96 41.29
C SER A 26 -5.63 17.95 40.64
N TRP A 27 -5.48 18.19 39.33
CA TRP A 27 -6.39 19.04 38.54
C TRP A 27 -7.79 18.44 38.44
N LYS A 28 -7.88 17.14 38.15
CA LYS A 28 -9.18 16.44 38.04
C LYS A 28 -9.94 16.42 39.37
N ILE A 29 -9.25 16.19 40.49
CA ILE A 29 -9.86 16.07 41.82
C ILE A 29 -10.30 17.44 42.35
N LYS A 30 -9.46 18.48 42.22
CA LYS A 30 -9.78 19.83 42.73
C LYS A 30 -10.82 20.57 41.88
N ASN A 31 -11.12 20.09 40.68
CA ASN A 31 -12.05 20.72 39.74
C ASN A 31 -13.17 19.76 39.32
N PRO A 32 -14.01 19.24 40.25
CA PRO A 32 -15.03 18.24 39.94
C PRO A 32 -16.11 18.72 38.97
N ASP A 33 -16.34 20.04 38.89
CA ASP A 33 -17.31 20.66 37.97
C ASP A 33 -16.74 20.91 36.56
N TRP A 34 -15.46 20.60 36.34
CA TRP A 34 -14.78 20.81 35.06
C TRP A 34 -14.65 19.49 34.31
N GLN A 35 -14.95 19.50 33.01
CA GLN A 35 -14.72 18.35 32.16
C GLN A 35 -13.22 18.18 31.95
N TYR A 36 -12.69 17.00 32.26
CA TYR A 36 -11.26 16.70 32.15
C TYR A 36 -10.99 15.81 30.94
N TYR A 37 -10.08 16.26 30.06
CA TYR A 37 -9.64 15.53 28.89
C TYR A 37 -8.12 15.36 28.88
N PHE A 38 -7.68 14.14 28.60
CA PHE A 38 -6.28 13.80 28.44
C PHE A 38 -6.07 13.18 27.06
N PHE A 39 -5.09 13.69 26.30
CA PHE A 39 -4.82 13.26 24.93
C PHE A 39 -3.42 12.65 24.83
N ASP A 40 -3.31 11.47 24.23
CA ASP A 40 -2.01 10.91 23.83
C ASP A 40 -1.54 11.43 22.46
N LYS A 41 -0.43 10.90 21.93
CA LYS A 41 0.08 11.30 20.60
C LYS A 41 -0.89 11.04 19.45
N ASN A 42 -1.67 9.96 19.49
CA ASN A 42 -2.60 9.59 18.43
C ASN A 42 -3.86 10.45 18.53
N ASP A 43 -4.37 10.67 19.74
CA ASP A 43 -5.52 11.55 19.97
C ASP A 43 -5.24 12.97 19.46
N ARG A 44 -4.02 13.48 19.68
CA ARG A 44 -3.58 14.80 19.17
C ARG A 44 -3.64 14.89 17.65
N VAL A 45 -3.14 13.87 16.96
CA VAL A 45 -3.13 13.83 15.48
C VAL A 45 -4.55 13.76 14.93
N GLU A 46 -5.39 12.88 15.47
CA GLU A 46 -6.77 12.73 15.02
C GLU A 46 -7.61 13.98 15.30
N PHE A 47 -7.35 14.67 16.42
CA PHE A 47 -7.95 15.97 16.68
C PHE A 47 -7.57 17.01 15.61
N ILE A 48 -6.29 17.14 15.27
CA ILE A 48 -5.83 18.10 14.26
C ILE A 48 -6.42 17.75 12.89
N LYS A 49 -6.38 16.47 12.48
CA LYS A 49 -6.98 15.99 11.22
C LYS A 49 -8.46 16.35 11.09
N LYS A 50 -9.21 16.24 12.19
CA LYS A 50 -10.66 16.48 12.21
C LYS A 50 -11.01 17.97 12.14
N HIS A 51 -10.20 18.83 12.74
CA HIS A 51 -10.57 20.24 13.00
C HIS A 51 -9.77 21.27 12.19
N PHE A 52 -8.63 20.91 11.60
CA PHE A 52 -7.72 21.84 10.93
C PHE A 52 -7.34 21.39 9.52
N THR A 53 -6.68 22.27 8.76
CA THR A 53 -6.21 21.99 7.40
C THR A 53 -5.03 21.02 7.39
N LYS A 54 -4.75 20.46 6.21
CA LYS A 54 -3.59 19.59 5.99
C LYS A 54 -2.28 20.28 6.39
N ASP A 55 -2.15 21.59 6.17
CA ASP A 55 -0.94 22.35 6.51
C ASP A 55 -0.64 22.35 8.02
N VAL A 56 -1.67 22.42 8.87
CA VAL A 56 -1.50 22.36 10.33
C VAL A 56 -1.07 20.95 10.77
N LEU A 57 -1.67 19.92 10.16
CA LEU A 57 -1.25 18.54 10.39
C LEU A 57 0.20 18.30 9.95
N GLU A 58 0.58 18.78 8.77
CA GLU A 58 1.95 18.69 8.26
C GLU A 58 2.94 19.43 9.16
N ALA A 59 2.59 20.62 9.67
CA ALA A 59 3.39 21.33 10.65
C ALA A 59 3.58 20.51 11.94
N TYR A 60 2.51 19.91 12.47
CA TYR A 60 2.57 19.04 13.64
C TYR A 60 3.48 17.82 13.42
N LEU A 61 3.36 17.17 12.26
CA LEU A 61 4.20 16.02 11.88
C LEU A 61 5.66 16.41 11.59
N THR A 62 5.90 17.66 11.16
CA THR A 62 7.24 18.21 10.88
C THR A 62 7.99 18.55 12.15
N LEU A 63 7.33 19.06 13.20
CA LEU A 63 7.97 19.33 14.49
C LEU A 63 8.47 18.01 15.11
N ILE A 64 9.71 17.98 15.58
CA ILE A 64 10.31 16.80 16.21
C ILE A 64 10.15 16.84 17.74
N PRO A 65 10.51 17.93 18.46
CA PRO A 65 10.44 17.94 19.91
C PRO A 65 9.00 17.78 20.40
N GLY A 66 8.76 16.83 21.31
CA GLY A 66 7.43 16.57 21.88
C GLY A 66 6.80 17.82 22.54
N ALA A 67 7.63 18.66 23.16
CA ALA A 67 7.19 19.96 23.71
C ALA A 67 6.63 20.90 22.62
N PHE A 68 7.28 20.99 21.46
CA PHE A 68 6.83 21.86 20.37
C PHE A 68 5.56 21.32 19.71
N LYS A 69 5.43 19.99 19.61
CA LYS A 69 4.17 19.35 19.21
C LYS A 69 3.04 19.69 20.19
N ALA A 70 3.30 19.61 21.49
CA ALA A 70 2.32 19.99 22.52
C ALA A 70 1.96 21.49 22.48
N ASP A 71 2.90 22.37 22.14
CA ASP A 71 2.66 23.80 21.92
C ASP A 71 1.72 24.05 20.74
N LEU A 72 1.95 23.43 19.57
CA LEU A 72 1.01 23.57 18.46
C LEU A 72 -0.37 22.97 18.82
N TRP A 73 -0.39 21.80 19.44
CA TRP A 73 -1.64 21.14 19.82
C TRP A 73 -2.45 21.94 20.85
N ARG A 74 -1.81 22.51 21.88
CA ARG A 74 -2.53 23.29 22.90
C ARG A 74 -3.22 24.51 22.30
N TYR A 75 -2.60 25.17 21.33
CA TYR A 75 -3.24 26.26 20.60
C TYR A 75 -4.41 25.75 19.75
N CYS A 76 -4.26 24.60 19.08
CA CYS A 76 -5.32 24.00 18.28
C CYS A 76 -6.55 23.62 19.11
N VAL A 77 -6.37 22.91 20.23
CA VAL A 77 -7.47 22.46 21.08
C VAL A 77 -8.17 23.66 21.74
N LEU A 78 -7.42 24.63 22.24
CA LEU A 78 -8.01 25.83 22.85
C LEU A 78 -8.68 26.75 21.83
N TYR A 79 -8.15 26.86 20.60
CA TYR A 79 -8.82 27.60 19.53
C TYR A 79 -10.17 26.97 19.18
N THR A 80 -10.26 25.65 19.19
CA THR A 80 -11.50 24.93 18.83
C THR A 80 -12.50 24.93 19.98
N GLU A 81 -12.06 24.55 21.18
CA GLU A 81 -12.94 24.21 22.29
C GLU A 81 -13.03 25.31 23.36
N GLY A 82 -12.09 26.26 23.37
CA GLY A 82 -11.85 27.13 24.52
C GLY A 82 -11.44 26.33 25.76
N GLY A 83 -11.56 26.94 26.93
CA GLY A 83 -11.30 26.30 28.21
C GLY A 83 -9.89 26.53 28.69
N VAL A 84 -9.32 25.54 29.38
CA VAL A 84 -8.03 25.65 30.07
C VAL A 84 -7.10 24.52 29.60
N TYR A 85 -5.93 24.89 29.11
CA TYR A 85 -4.82 23.96 28.89
C TYR A 85 -3.84 24.06 30.07
N ILE A 86 -3.32 22.90 30.48
CA ILE A 86 -2.34 22.81 31.57
C ILE A 86 -1.31 21.72 31.26
N ASP A 87 -0.02 22.04 31.36
CA ASP A 87 1.04 21.03 31.22
C ASP A 87 0.86 19.89 32.24
N ALA A 88 1.14 18.66 31.79
CA ALA A 88 0.88 17.42 32.53
C ALA A 88 1.73 17.28 33.82
N ASP A 89 2.81 18.04 33.93
CA ASP A 89 3.73 18.03 35.07
C ASP A 89 3.41 19.09 36.13
N THR A 90 2.29 19.80 36.00
CA THR A 90 1.87 20.82 36.97
C THR A 90 0.92 20.27 38.05
N ILE A 91 0.99 20.82 39.26
CA ILE A 91 0.09 20.47 40.38
C ILE A 91 -0.91 21.60 40.60
N CYS A 92 -2.18 21.25 40.71
CA CYS A 92 -3.25 22.16 41.07
C CYS A 92 -3.20 22.47 42.58
N GLU A 93 -3.02 23.74 42.94
CA GLU A 93 -3.07 24.17 44.35
C GLU A 93 -4.45 24.72 44.70
N LEU A 94 -5.03 25.54 43.83
CA LEU A 94 -6.37 26.12 44.02
C LEU A 94 -7.33 25.76 42.88
N PRO A 95 -8.60 25.41 43.20
CA PRO A 95 -9.64 25.17 42.20
C PRO A 95 -9.80 26.34 41.22
N LEU A 96 -9.99 26.04 39.95
CA LEU A 96 -10.19 27.03 38.87
C LEU A 96 -11.42 27.92 39.13
N ASN A 97 -12.48 27.38 39.75
CA ASN A 97 -13.67 28.15 40.12
C ASN A 97 -13.36 29.33 41.07
N ASP A 98 -12.24 29.28 41.80
CA ASP A 98 -11.90 30.28 42.81
C ASP A 98 -11.17 31.51 42.21
N TRP A 99 -10.58 31.38 41.02
CA TRP A 99 -9.72 32.43 40.46
C TRP A 99 -9.80 32.63 38.94
N VAL A 100 -10.40 31.70 38.17
CA VAL A 100 -10.70 31.93 36.75
C VAL A 100 -11.91 32.86 36.65
N LEU A 101 -11.63 34.15 36.47
CA LEU A 101 -12.64 35.22 36.47
C LEU A 101 -13.58 35.13 35.26
N SER A 102 -14.86 35.50 35.46
CA SER A 102 -15.92 35.30 34.44
C SER A 102 -15.80 36.16 33.20
N ASP A 103 -15.08 37.28 33.29
CA ASP A 103 -15.09 38.37 32.30
C ASP A 103 -13.82 38.39 31.43
N ASN A 104 -12.83 37.55 31.75
CA ASN A 104 -11.59 37.42 30.98
C ASN A 104 -11.79 36.55 29.74
N HIS A 105 -11.20 36.98 28.62
CA HIS A 105 -11.18 36.25 27.36
C HIS A 105 -9.90 35.45 27.18
N PHE A 106 -8.81 35.87 27.82
CA PHE A 106 -7.52 35.20 27.78
C PHE A 106 -6.79 35.36 29.11
N ILE A 107 -6.24 34.27 29.63
CA ILE A 107 -5.42 34.27 30.85
C ILE A 107 -4.15 33.47 30.55
N ALA A 108 -3.00 34.07 30.83
CA ALA A 108 -1.70 33.42 30.71
C ALA A 108 -0.77 33.93 31.80
N THR A 109 0.40 33.30 31.92
CA THR A 109 1.40 33.68 32.92
C THR A 109 2.51 34.50 32.26
N ARG A 110 3.05 35.53 32.91
CA ARG A 110 4.29 36.16 32.43
C ARG A 110 5.47 35.18 32.58
N ASP A 111 6.31 35.06 31.56
CA ASP A 111 7.40 34.07 31.53
C ASP A 111 8.63 34.51 32.35
N ASP A 112 8.43 34.83 33.63
CA ASP A 112 9.52 35.21 34.53
C ASP A 112 10.33 33.98 34.97
N PRO A 113 11.67 34.08 35.15
CA PRO A 113 12.50 35.27 34.97
C PRO A 113 13.05 35.39 33.53
N MET A 114 12.51 34.63 32.58
CA MET A 114 13.07 34.54 31.23
C MET A 114 12.94 35.88 30.49
N ALA A 115 11.73 36.44 30.41
CA ALA A 115 11.50 37.81 29.92
C ALA A 115 10.12 38.35 30.30
N HIS A 116 10.03 39.65 30.61
CA HIS A 116 8.75 40.30 30.92
C HIS A 116 7.83 40.48 29.70
N LYS A 117 8.37 40.45 28.49
CA LYS A 117 7.65 40.52 27.20
C LYS A 117 7.11 39.18 26.70
N TRP A 118 7.40 38.08 27.39
CA TRP A 118 6.96 36.73 26.99
C TRP A 118 5.86 36.23 27.92
N LEU A 119 5.00 35.37 27.40
CA LEU A 119 3.89 34.79 28.14
C LEU A 119 4.04 33.27 28.13
N GLY A 120 4.19 32.68 29.32
CA GLY A 120 4.25 31.25 29.52
C GLY A 120 3.00 30.57 28.98
N ASN A 121 3.20 29.51 28.20
CA ASN A 121 2.13 28.75 27.56
C ASN A 121 1.78 27.45 28.29
N ALA A 122 2.44 27.15 29.43
CA ALA A 122 2.17 25.99 30.29
C ALA A 122 0.78 26.00 30.94
N PHE A 123 0.22 27.19 31.12
CA PHE A 123 -1.18 27.42 31.50
C PHE A 123 -1.77 28.47 30.58
N ILE A 124 -2.89 28.15 29.93
CA ILE A 124 -3.67 29.11 29.14
C ILE A 124 -5.15 28.86 29.40
N ALA A 125 -5.89 29.91 29.74
CA ALA A 125 -7.35 29.87 29.77
C ALA A 125 -7.90 30.84 28.71
N THR A 126 -8.83 30.39 27.87
CA THR A 126 -9.38 31.24 26.80
C THR A 126 -10.81 30.87 26.39
N VAL A 127 -11.50 31.84 25.80
CA VAL A 127 -12.68 31.59 24.97
C VAL A 127 -12.31 30.83 23.68
N PRO A 128 -13.22 30.04 23.08
CA PRO A 128 -12.99 29.43 21.77
C PRO A 128 -12.85 30.50 20.68
N GLN A 129 -12.19 30.14 19.58
CA GLN A 129 -11.95 30.97 18.39
C GLN A 129 -11.19 32.27 18.68
N ASN A 130 -10.35 32.28 19.72
CA ASN A 130 -9.55 33.46 20.05
C ASN A 130 -8.51 33.74 18.95
N PRO A 131 -8.48 34.94 18.35
CA PRO A 131 -7.59 35.28 17.24
C PRO A 131 -6.10 35.21 17.60
N ILE A 132 -5.74 35.34 18.87
CA ILE A 132 -4.36 35.16 19.36
C ILE A 132 -3.85 33.77 19.00
N LEU A 133 -4.65 32.74 19.31
CA LEU A 133 -4.28 31.35 19.07
C LEU A 133 -4.22 31.03 17.58
N LYS A 134 -5.09 31.65 16.77
CA LYS A 134 -5.01 31.52 15.31
C LYS A 134 -3.70 32.08 14.75
N ASP A 135 -3.26 33.25 15.22
CA ASP A 135 -1.98 33.85 14.82
C ASP A 135 -0.79 32.97 15.26
N CYS A 136 -0.84 32.37 16.46
CA CYS A 136 0.16 31.38 16.89
C CYS A 136 0.22 30.18 15.94
N ILE A 137 -0.93 29.55 15.64
CA ILE A 137 -1.01 28.37 14.74
C ILE A 137 -0.45 28.72 13.36
N ASP A 138 -0.85 29.85 12.77
CA ASP A 138 -0.43 30.26 11.43
C ASP A 138 1.07 30.53 11.35
N ARG A 139 1.64 31.17 12.37
CA ARG A 139 3.10 31.39 12.45
C ARG A 139 3.86 30.08 12.59
N ILE A 140 3.40 29.14 13.41
CA ILE A 140 4.02 27.82 13.55
C ILE A 140 4.01 27.07 12.23
N VAL A 141 2.88 27.09 11.51
CA VAL A 141 2.78 26.50 10.17
C VAL A 141 3.82 27.10 9.24
N LYS A 142 3.96 28.44 9.23
CA LYS A 142 4.97 29.12 8.41
C LYS A 142 6.40 28.74 8.80
N HIS A 143 6.70 28.65 10.10
CA HIS A 143 8.01 28.24 10.60
C HIS A 143 8.36 26.82 10.13
N CYS A 144 7.39 25.90 10.14
CA CYS A 144 7.57 24.52 9.68
C CYS A 144 7.76 24.42 8.16
N GLN A 145 7.04 25.23 7.38
CA GLN A 145 7.19 25.30 5.92
C GLN A 145 8.55 25.81 5.50
N ASP A 146 9.01 26.90 6.13
CA ASP A 146 10.29 27.52 5.79
C ASP A 146 11.50 26.83 6.44
N LYS A 147 11.27 26.07 7.51
CA LYS A 147 12.29 25.43 8.36
C LYS A 147 13.37 26.43 8.82
N GLN A 148 12.95 27.66 9.14
CA GLN A 148 13.85 28.75 9.54
C GLN A 148 14.49 28.50 10.89
N GLU A 149 15.77 28.84 11.02
CA GLU A 149 16.43 28.87 12.32
C GLU A 149 16.05 30.14 13.07
N MET A 150 15.61 29.98 14.32
CA MET A 150 15.25 31.08 15.21
C MET A 150 15.50 30.74 16.67
N PHE A 151 15.30 31.72 17.55
CA PHE A 151 15.36 31.51 18.98
C PHE A 151 14.33 30.46 19.42
N TYR A 152 14.71 29.55 20.32
CA TYR A 152 13.96 28.32 20.52
C TYR A 152 12.54 28.51 21.09
N LEU A 153 12.30 29.58 21.86
CA LEU A 153 10.96 29.90 22.36
C LEU A 153 10.08 30.60 21.30
N ASP A 154 10.65 31.01 20.16
CA ASP A 154 9.89 31.61 19.05
C ASP A 154 9.28 30.58 18.11
N TYR A 155 9.80 29.33 18.10
CA TYR A 155 9.26 28.29 17.22
C TYR A 155 7.78 28.05 17.49
N THR A 156 7.44 27.83 18.77
CA THR A 156 6.10 27.44 19.22
C THR A 156 5.76 27.95 20.64
N GLY A 157 6.74 28.46 21.37
CA GLY A 157 6.70 28.63 22.82
C GLY A 157 6.29 30.01 23.34
N PRO A 158 6.68 30.34 24.58
CA PRO A 158 6.32 31.58 25.28
C PRO A 158 6.67 32.90 24.56
N ALA A 159 7.77 32.93 23.80
CA ALA A 159 8.14 34.12 23.05
C ALA A 159 7.16 34.37 21.90
N LEU A 160 6.79 33.33 21.17
CA LEU A 160 5.76 33.40 20.14
C LEU A 160 4.41 33.84 20.70
N LEU A 161 3.97 33.23 21.81
CA LEU A 161 2.71 33.58 22.44
C LEU A 161 2.69 35.05 22.87
N GLY A 162 3.76 35.52 23.51
CA GLY A 162 3.91 36.92 23.92
C GLY A 162 3.80 37.90 22.74
N LYS A 163 4.43 37.59 21.61
CA LYS A 163 4.35 38.39 20.37
C LYS A 163 2.95 38.43 19.78
N CYS A 164 2.28 37.28 19.68
CA CYS A 164 0.91 37.18 19.16
C CYS A 164 -0.10 37.92 20.04
N VAL A 165 0.04 37.80 21.37
CA VAL A 165 -0.80 38.53 22.32
C VAL A 165 -0.57 40.04 22.17
N ASN A 166 0.67 40.52 22.15
CA ASN A 166 0.96 41.96 22.01
C ASN A 166 0.34 42.53 20.74
N LYS A 167 0.50 41.83 19.61
CA LYS A 167 -0.11 42.20 18.33
C LYS A 167 -1.64 42.28 18.40
N ALA A 168 -2.29 41.32 19.05
CA ALA A 168 -3.75 41.31 19.20
C ALA A 168 -4.29 42.50 20.01
N TYR A 169 -3.49 43.03 20.94
CA TYR A 169 -3.80 44.24 21.72
C TYR A 169 -3.22 45.52 21.09
N ASN A 170 -2.83 45.50 19.81
CA ASN A 170 -2.25 46.64 19.08
C ASN A 170 -0.99 47.23 19.74
N ARG A 171 -0.19 46.38 20.39
CA ARG A 171 1.09 46.73 21.01
C ARG A 171 2.23 46.21 20.14
N GLY A 172 3.42 46.80 20.28
CA GLY A 172 4.62 46.26 19.63
C GLY A 172 4.90 44.85 20.16
N GLU A 173 5.30 43.91 19.28
CA GLU A 173 5.44 42.49 19.65
C GLU A 173 6.41 42.24 20.83
N GLU A 174 7.39 43.13 21.01
CA GLU A 174 8.41 43.07 22.05
C GLU A 174 8.08 43.89 23.32
N THR A 175 6.83 44.34 23.48
CA THR A 175 6.42 45.16 24.64
C THR A 175 6.30 44.32 25.91
N ASP A 176 6.87 44.79 27.02
CA ASP A 176 6.79 44.13 28.33
C ASP A 176 5.36 44.07 28.88
N TYR A 177 5.03 43.00 29.60
CA TYR A 177 3.75 42.82 30.29
C TYR A 177 3.85 43.17 31.79
N GLU A 178 2.85 43.92 32.26
CA GLU A 178 2.60 44.10 33.69
C GLU A 178 1.70 42.98 34.22
N ILE A 179 1.87 42.61 35.49
CA ILE A 179 1.01 41.61 36.15
C ILE A 179 -0.37 42.21 36.41
N GLY A 180 -1.43 41.42 36.17
CA GLY A 180 -2.81 41.80 36.42
C GLY A 180 -3.64 41.96 35.13
N GLN A 181 -4.67 42.80 35.20
CA GLN A 181 -5.65 42.99 34.12
C GLN A 181 -5.14 43.98 33.06
N LEU A 182 -5.27 43.61 31.79
CA LEU A 182 -5.18 44.48 30.62
C LEU A 182 -6.40 44.23 29.74
N ASP A 183 -7.39 45.13 29.76
CA ASP A 183 -8.69 44.97 29.10
C ASP A 183 -9.37 43.63 29.45
N ASN A 184 -9.38 42.64 28.54
CA ASN A 184 -9.92 41.30 28.72
C ASN A 184 -8.83 40.20 28.78
N LEU A 185 -7.55 40.59 28.85
CA LEU A 185 -6.39 39.75 29.16
C LEU A 185 -6.05 39.84 30.65
N TYR A 186 -5.78 38.70 31.27
CA TYR A 186 -5.22 38.65 32.63
C TYR A 186 -3.85 37.96 32.63
N ILE A 187 -2.85 38.65 33.19
CA ILE A 187 -1.47 38.17 33.25
C ILE A 187 -1.14 37.77 34.68
N LEU A 188 -0.89 36.47 34.87
CA LEU A 188 -0.52 35.87 36.15
C LEU A 188 0.97 36.06 36.44
N LYS A 189 1.33 36.11 37.72
CA LYS A 189 2.73 36.18 38.16
C LYS A 189 3.33 34.79 38.24
N HIS A 190 4.45 34.57 37.57
CA HIS A 190 5.29 33.40 37.82
C HIS A 190 6.31 33.72 38.92
N ASP A 191 6.15 33.14 40.11
CA ASP A 191 7.08 33.32 41.22
C ASP A 191 8.19 32.26 41.18
N PHE A 192 9.11 32.45 40.23
CA PHE A 192 10.27 31.57 40.06
C PHE A 192 11.29 31.72 41.19
N GLY A 193 11.37 32.90 41.83
CA GLY A 193 12.38 33.22 42.84
C GLY A 193 12.10 32.60 44.22
N ARG A 194 10.83 32.35 44.57
CA ARG A 194 10.46 31.76 45.86
C ARG A 194 10.28 30.24 45.77
N THR A 195 9.48 29.74 44.82
CA THR A 195 8.97 28.37 44.93
C THR A 195 8.55 27.67 43.61
N LYS A 196 8.71 28.27 42.41
CA LYS A 196 8.17 27.75 41.12
C LYS A 196 6.64 27.63 41.06
N TYR A 197 5.94 28.61 41.64
CA TYR A 197 4.47 28.65 41.61
C TYR A 197 3.99 29.76 40.68
N VAL A 198 2.79 29.58 40.13
CA VAL A 198 2.03 30.71 39.58
C VAL A 198 1.15 31.26 40.69
N ASN A 199 1.12 32.58 40.80
CA ASN A 199 0.42 33.29 41.85
C ASN A 199 -0.70 34.17 41.29
N HIS A 200 -1.83 34.20 41.99
CA HIS A 200 -2.95 35.10 41.76
C HIS A 200 -3.30 35.78 43.09
N GLU A 201 -3.20 37.10 43.13
CA GLU A 201 -3.55 37.92 44.31
C GLU A 201 -2.90 37.46 45.62
N GLY A 202 -1.63 37.04 45.58
CA GLY A 202 -0.89 36.59 46.75
C GLY A 202 -1.14 35.13 47.14
N LYS A 203 -1.94 34.38 46.37
CA LYS A 203 -2.18 32.95 46.56
C LYS A 203 -1.53 32.11 45.46
N ASP A 204 -0.90 31.02 45.86
CA ASP A 204 -0.31 30.06 44.94
C ASP A 204 -1.42 29.19 44.34
N ILE A 205 -1.60 29.29 43.01
CA ILE A 205 -2.71 28.63 42.30
C ILE A 205 -2.29 27.32 41.62
N LEU A 206 -1.03 27.23 41.19
CA LEU A 206 -0.44 25.99 40.68
C LEU A 206 1.08 25.96 40.90
N HIS A 207 1.62 24.75 40.99
CA HIS A 207 3.05 24.46 41.04
C HIS A 207 3.51 23.96 39.65
N VAL A 208 4.54 24.59 39.08
CA VAL A 208 4.92 24.44 37.66
C VAL A 208 5.57 23.08 37.33
N GLU A 209 6.12 22.36 38.31
CA GLU A 209 6.66 21.01 38.11
C GLU A 209 6.50 20.16 39.37
N TYR A 210 6.05 18.91 39.26
CA TYR A 210 6.01 18.00 40.40
C TYR A 210 7.43 17.58 40.87
N PRO A 211 7.64 17.32 42.17
CA PRO A 211 8.91 16.82 42.69
C PRO A 211 9.33 15.48 42.04
N GLY A 212 10.57 15.39 41.55
CA GLY A 212 11.11 14.18 40.91
C GLY A 212 10.91 14.09 39.39
N LYS A 213 10.26 15.07 38.75
CA LYS A 213 10.01 15.11 37.30
C LYS A 213 11.22 14.77 36.45
N LEU A 214 12.38 15.37 36.72
CA LEU A 214 13.57 15.15 35.89
C LEU A 214 14.04 13.69 35.89
N GLN A 215 14.09 13.05 37.07
CA GLN A 215 14.49 11.65 37.22
C GLN A 215 13.49 10.71 36.55
N GLU A 216 12.20 11.04 36.68
CA GLU A 216 11.12 10.25 36.09
C GLU A 216 11.12 10.34 34.55
N MET A 217 11.32 11.53 33.99
CA MET A 217 11.47 11.73 32.54
C MET A 217 12.71 11.04 31.98
N GLU A 218 13.83 11.07 32.71
CA GLU A 218 15.05 10.34 32.33
C GLU A 218 14.83 8.82 32.32
N SER A 219 14.09 8.28 33.30
CA SER A 219 13.81 6.84 33.41
C SER A 219 13.01 6.25 32.24
N ILE A 220 12.23 7.08 31.55
CA ILE A 220 11.44 6.70 30.36
C ILE A 220 12.11 7.13 29.05
N GLY A 221 13.36 7.61 29.10
CA GLY A 221 14.12 8.05 27.93
C GLY A 221 13.59 9.33 27.29
N ASN A 222 12.83 10.15 28.01
CA ASN A 222 12.30 11.40 27.47
C ASN A 222 13.39 12.48 27.42
N LYS A 223 13.89 12.75 26.22
CA LYS A 223 14.92 13.73 25.95
C LYS A 223 14.39 15.16 26.12
N LYS A 224 15.22 16.07 26.65
CA LYS A 224 14.81 17.47 26.83
C LYS A 224 14.68 18.15 25.47
N PHE A 225 13.68 19.00 25.29
CA PHE A 225 13.50 19.73 24.03
C PHE A 225 14.76 20.55 23.66
N TRP A 226 15.50 21.04 24.66
CA TRP A 226 16.72 21.82 24.47
C TRP A 226 17.82 21.02 23.77
N ASP A 227 17.92 19.72 24.01
CA ASP A 227 18.90 18.87 23.36
C ASP A 227 18.62 18.77 21.85
N TYR A 228 17.34 18.74 21.44
CA TYR A 228 16.97 18.80 20.02
C TYR A 228 17.32 20.14 19.38
N VAL A 229 17.14 21.24 20.12
CA VAL A 229 17.53 22.59 19.65
C VAL A 229 19.03 22.65 19.39
N GLN A 230 19.85 22.18 20.33
CA GLN A 230 21.30 22.17 20.19
C GLN A 230 21.80 21.32 19.03
N GLU A 231 21.13 20.19 18.78
CA GLU A 231 21.45 19.29 17.67
C GLU A 231 20.85 19.75 16.33
N ALA A 232 20.16 20.91 16.29
CA ALA A 232 19.44 21.41 15.13
C ALA A 232 18.42 20.39 14.56
N LYS A 233 17.75 19.65 15.46
CA LYS A 233 16.74 18.61 15.18
C LYS A 233 15.33 19.11 15.53
N ILE A 234 14.98 20.28 15.00
CA ILE A 234 13.66 20.89 15.23
C ILE A 234 12.62 20.37 14.25
N PHE A 235 13.02 20.30 12.98
CA PHE A 235 12.13 19.96 11.88
C PHE A 235 12.57 18.66 11.20
N ARG A 236 11.58 17.87 10.82
CA ARG A 236 11.73 16.77 9.88
C ARG A 236 12.14 17.30 8.51
N LEU A 237 13.18 16.70 7.93
CA LEU A 237 13.69 17.12 6.62
C LEU A 237 13.14 16.27 5.47
N ILE A 238 12.98 14.96 5.68
CA ILE A 238 12.37 14.03 4.73
C ILE A 238 10.84 14.07 4.88
N PRO A 239 10.06 14.51 3.87
CA PRO A 239 8.61 14.62 4.00
C PRO A 239 7.93 13.25 4.16
N HIS A 240 6.74 13.23 4.74
CA HIS A 240 5.85 12.05 4.88
C HIS A 240 5.20 11.64 3.55
N ASN A 241 6.01 11.50 2.50
CA ASN A 241 5.60 10.99 1.20
C ASN A 241 6.31 9.66 0.96
N PHE A 242 5.56 8.64 0.60
CA PHE A 242 6.06 7.32 0.25
C PHE A 242 5.71 7.04 -1.21
N ILE A 243 6.70 6.68 -2.00
CA ILE A 243 6.52 6.34 -3.41
C ILE A 243 7.00 4.91 -3.67
N TYR A 244 6.32 4.24 -4.58
CA TYR A 244 6.71 2.93 -5.07
C TYR A 244 6.31 2.81 -6.53
N THR A 245 7.10 2.07 -7.30
CA THR A 245 6.87 1.89 -8.73
C THR A 245 6.68 0.43 -9.06
N SER A 246 5.88 0.16 -10.08
CA SER A 246 5.90 -1.13 -10.75
C SER A 246 5.63 -0.95 -12.23
N TYR A 247 6.17 -1.85 -13.04
CA TYR A 247 5.89 -1.82 -14.47
C TYR A 247 4.45 -2.27 -14.78
N ASP A 248 3.98 -3.25 -14.01
CA ASP A 248 2.62 -3.78 -14.04
C ASP A 248 2.01 -3.73 -12.63
N ILE A 249 0.73 -3.38 -12.52
CA ILE A 249 0.01 -3.39 -11.24
C ILE A 249 -0.04 -4.80 -10.62
N LEU A 250 0.15 -5.83 -11.44
CA LEU A 250 0.22 -7.23 -11.00
C LEU A 250 1.57 -7.60 -10.36
N ASP A 251 2.61 -6.79 -10.58
CA ASP A 251 3.91 -6.95 -9.90
C ASP A 251 3.90 -6.34 -8.49
N VAL A 252 2.86 -5.56 -8.14
CA VAL A 252 2.66 -5.08 -6.78
C VAL A 252 2.13 -6.23 -5.92
N ASN A 253 2.87 -6.58 -4.88
CA ASN A 253 2.32 -7.38 -3.80
C ASN A 253 1.73 -6.45 -2.74
N ASP A 254 0.40 -6.45 -2.63
CA ASP A 254 -0.34 -5.64 -1.66
C ASP A 254 0.12 -5.93 -0.22
N TYR A 255 0.48 -7.17 0.13
CA TYR A 255 1.01 -7.51 1.45
C TYR A 255 2.29 -6.75 1.81
N MET A 256 3.19 -6.54 0.84
CA MET A 256 4.42 -5.78 1.05
C MET A 256 4.12 -4.30 1.27
N ILE A 257 3.29 -3.72 0.41
CA ILE A 257 2.93 -2.30 0.51
C ILE A 257 2.07 -2.03 1.75
N ASP A 258 1.16 -2.93 2.11
CA ASP A 258 0.30 -2.79 3.28
C ASP A 258 1.11 -2.88 4.57
N SER A 259 2.21 -3.63 4.59
CA SER A 259 3.16 -3.60 5.72
C SER A 259 3.69 -2.18 6.00
N PHE A 260 3.90 -1.37 4.97
CA PHE A 260 4.26 0.04 5.11
C PHE A 260 3.04 0.88 5.52
N LYS A 261 1.89 0.73 4.86
CA LYS A 261 0.68 1.55 5.16
C LYS A 261 0.22 1.38 6.61
N GLU A 262 0.19 0.14 7.11
CA GLU A 262 -0.25 -0.18 8.47
C GLU A 262 0.67 0.45 9.53
N LYS A 263 1.99 0.41 9.31
CA LYS A 263 2.99 0.95 10.25
C LYS A 263 3.19 2.46 10.11
N ASN A 264 2.74 3.05 9.00
CA ASN A 264 3.00 4.45 8.66
C ASN A 264 1.71 5.19 8.27
N PRO A 265 0.71 5.28 9.17
CA PRO A 265 -0.62 5.80 8.87
C PRO A 265 -0.66 7.30 8.53
N TYR A 266 0.46 8.01 8.72
CA TYR A 266 0.59 9.44 8.44
C TYR A 266 1.35 9.75 7.14
N TYR A 267 1.81 8.72 6.43
CA TYR A 267 2.47 8.89 5.13
C TYR A 267 1.44 8.98 3.99
N ASN A 268 1.70 9.85 3.03
CA ASN A 268 0.99 9.88 1.76
C ASN A 268 1.64 8.87 0.81
N PHE A 269 0.87 7.87 0.36
CA PHE A 269 1.36 6.84 -0.56
C PHE A 269 1.03 7.19 -2.01
N PHE A 270 2.05 7.20 -2.88
CA PHE A 270 1.90 7.45 -4.31
C PHE A 270 2.44 6.26 -5.11
N TYR A 271 1.55 5.67 -5.91
CA TYR A 271 1.90 4.60 -6.82
C TYR A 271 2.17 5.16 -8.22
N PHE A 272 3.29 4.78 -8.81
CA PHE A 272 3.63 5.12 -10.19
C PHE A 272 3.76 3.85 -11.03
N ASN A 273 2.78 3.62 -11.90
CA ASN A 273 2.93 2.67 -13.00
C ASN A 273 3.79 3.27 -14.12
N GLN A 274 4.14 2.46 -15.12
CA GLN A 274 4.97 2.91 -16.25
C GLN A 274 4.40 4.17 -16.96
N ASN A 275 3.09 4.24 -17.20
CA ASN A 275 2.47 5.40 -17.85
C ASN A 275 2.60 6.68 -17.00
N ALA A 276 2.44 6.56 -15.68
CA ALA A 276 2.61 7.68 -14.76
C ALA A 276 4.06 8.19 -14.74
N VAL A 277 5.04 7.28 -14.78
CA VAL A 277 6.47 7.61 -14.91
C VAL A 277 6.75 8.34 -16.22
N ASP A 278 6.28 7.82 -17.35
CA ASP A 278 6.45 8.43 -18.67
C ASP A 278 5.84 9.84 -18.72
N ASN A 279 4.63 10.01 -18.18
CA ASN A 279 3.96 11.30 -18.10
C ASN A 279 4.68 12.30 -17.18
N TRP A 280 5.24 11.83 -16.06
CA TRP A 280 6.03 12.68 -15.17
C TRP A 280 7.28 13.19 -15.89
N PHE A 281 8.00 12.31 -16.58
CA PHE A 281 9.20 12.69 -17.31
C PHE A 281 8.90 13.64 -18.47
N ALA A 282 7.82 13.44 -19.21
CA ALA A 282 7.41 14.30 -20.32
C ALA A 282 7.23 15.78 -19.89
N ASN A 283 6.94 16.02 -18.61
CA ASN A 283 6.75 17.35 -18.02
C ASN A 283 7.94 17.79 -17.13
N SER A 284 9.08 17.10 -17.22
CA SER A 284 10.26 17.36 -16.39
C SER A 284 11.46 17.80 -17.23
N ILE A 285 12.44 18.42 -16.57
CA ILE A 285 13.75 18.75 -17.17
C ILE A 285 14.59 17.51 -17.53
N TYR A 286 14.18 16.33 -17.07
CA TYR A 286 14.91 15.08 -17.26
C TYR A 286 14.46 14.28 -18.48
N ASN A 287 13.43 14.75 -19.21
CA ASN A 287 12.81 14.06 -20.34
C ASN A 287 13.83 13.54 -21.37
N ASP A 288 14.80 14.37 -21.74
CA ASP A 288 15.72 14.05 -22.82
C ASP A 288 16.70 12.94 -22.41
N ALA A 289 17.17 12.97 -21.17
CA ALA A 289 17.97 11.87 -20.60
C ALA A 289 17.13 10.60 -20.42
N TYR A 290 15.88 10.73 -19.96
CA TYR A 290 14.99 9.59 -19.80
C TYR A 290 14.74 8.83 -21.11
N LYS A 291 14.62 9.57 -22.24
CA LYS A 291 14.42 8.98 -23.57
C LYS A 291 15.62 8.18 -24.09
N THR A 292 16.82 8.34 -23.51
CA THR A 292 17.98 7.54 -23.91
C THR A 292 18.03 6.18 -23.21
N LEU A 293 17.29 6.00 -22.13
CA LEU A 293 17.21 4.74 -21.38
C LEU A 293 16.27 3.78 -22.09
N THR A 294 16.78 2.59 -22.44
CA THR A 294 15.99 1.57 -23.18
C THR A 294 15.49 0.46 -22.27
N GLU A 295 16.23 0.16 -21.19
CA GLU A 295 15.90 -0.93 -20.29
C GLU A 295 14.89 -0.53 -19.21
N ARG A 296 13.98 -1.45 -18.87
CA ARG A 296 12.92 -1.19 -17.86
C ARG A 296 13.49 -0.85 -16.48
N GLY A 297 14.52 -1.59 -16.07
CA GLY A 297 15.20 -1.33 -14.80
C GLY A 297 15.82 0.06 -14.76
N GLU A 298 16.45 0.48 -15.87
CA GLU A 298 17.09 1.80 -15.94
C GLU A 298 16.10 2.95 -15.77
N LYS A 299 14.94 2.83 -16.40
CA LYS A 299 13.86 3.80 -16.29
C LYS A 299 13.33 3.92 -14.87
N SER A 300 13.13 2.81 -14.17
CA SER A 300 12.66 2.80 -12.78
C SER A 300 13.70 3.38 -11.82
N ASP A 301 14.98 3.01 -11.98
CA ASP A 301 16.09 3.55 -11.20
C ASP A 301 16.23 5.07 -11.40
N PHE A 302 16.21 5.53 -12.65
CA PHE A 302 16.34 6.96 -12.93
C PHE A 302 15.15 7.76 -12.40
N PHE A 303 13.93 7.21 -12.52
CA PHE A 303 12.72 7.81 -11.96
C PHE A 303 12.81 8.02 -10.45
N ARG A 304 13.14 6.97 -9.68
CA ARG A 304 13.17 7.08 -8.22
C ARG A 304 14.16 8.14 -7.76
N TYR A 305 15.32 8.27 -8.40
CA TYR A 305 16.28 9.32 -8.06
C TYR A 305 15.77 10.72 -8.40
N CYS A 306 15.27 10.92 -9.62
CA CYS A 306 14.80 12.23 -10.07
C CYS A 306 13.58 12.70 -9.27
N TYR A 307 12.62 11.82 -9.04
CA TYR A 307 11.43 12.15 -8.26
C TYR A 307 11.78 12.52 -6.82
N LEU A 308 12.61 11.70 -6.15
CA LEU A 308 13.06 11.97 -4.79
C LEU A 308 13.93 13.22 -4.69
N TYR A 309 14.73 13.54 -5.71
CA TYR A 309 15.47 14.79 -5.74
C TYR A 309 14.55 16.02 -5.82
N GLU A 310 13.49 15.97 -6.62
CA GLU A 310 12.54 17.07 -6.75
C GLU A 310 11.62 17.21 -5.53
N ASN A 311 11.07 16.10 -5.03
CA ASN A 311 9.97 16.09 -4.07
C ASN A 311 10.35 15.60 -2.67
N GLY A 312 11.50 14.94 -2.52
CA GLY A 312 11.86 14.21 -1.31
C GLY A 312 10.91 13.04 -1.02
N GLY A 313 11.07 12.48 0.18
CA GLY A 313 10.23 11.40 0.70
C GLY A 313 10.99 10.08 0.76
N VAL A 314 10.24 8.99 0.69
CA VAL A 314 10.73 7.62 0.80
C VAL A 314 10.34 6.87 -0.46
N TYR A 315 11.29 6.13 -1.04
CA TYR A 315 11.05 5.15 -2.08
C TYR A 315 11.28 3.74 -1.52
N ALA A 316 10.44 2.78 -1.90
CA ALA A 316 10.74 1.36 -1.76
C ALA A 316 10.27 0.57 -3.00
N ASP A 317 11.01 -0.49 -3.37
CA ASP A 317 10.54 -1.48 -4.32
C ASP A 317 9.36 -2.31 -3.75
N THR A 318 8.54 -2.90 -4.63
CA THR A 318 7.30 -3.60 -4.24
C THR A 318 7.52 -4.98 -3.64
N ASP A 319 8.77 -5.44 -3.58
CA ASP A 319 9.23 -6.69 -2.99
C ASP A 319 9.92 -6.47 -1.62
N VAL A 320 9.64 -5.32 -1.00
CA VAL A 320 10.23 -4.90 0.29
C VAL A 320 9.16 -4.94 1.40
N TYR A 321 9.50 -5.57 2.54
CA TYR A 321 8.63 -5.65 3.71
C TYR A 321 9.09 -4.68 4.82
N CYS A 322 8.14 -3.94 5.39
CA CYS A 322 8.37 -3.00 6.48
C CYS A 322 8.21 -3.69 7.84
N ASN A 323 9.31 -3.86 8.58
CA ASN A 323 9.27 -4.46 9.92
C ASN A 323 9.03 -3.40 11.00
N GLN A 324 9.53 -2.17 10.81
CA GLN A 324 9.44 -1.08 11.79
C GLN A 324 8.81 0.18 11.17
N PRO A 325 8.01 0.95 11.92
CA PRO A 325 7.56 2.28 11.50
C PRO A 325 8.74 3.15 11.03
N LEU A 326 8.56 3.84 9.89
CA LEU A 326 9.57 4.73 9.31
C LEU A 326 9.89 5.88 10.25
N ASP A 327 8.91 6.39 11.00
CA ASP A 327 9.11 7.45 11.99
C ASP A 327 10.02 7.04 13.17
N ASN A 328 10.34 5.75 13.33
CA ASN A 328 11.30 5.28 14.35
C ASN A 328 12.77 5.52 13.94
N PHE A 329 13.05 5.70 12.64
CA PHE A 329 14.42 5.85 12.14
C PHE A 329 14.60 6.94 11.07
N ILE A 330 13.50 7.56 10.65
CA ILE A 330 13.46 8.78 9.85
C ILE A 330 12.78 9.82 10.73
N GLU A 331 13.56 10.73 11.30
CA GLU A 331 13.11 11.79 12.20
C GLU A 331 13.64 13.14 11.73
N TYR A 332 14.96 13.36 11.85
CA TYR A 332 15.65 14.60 11.49
C TYR A 332 16.58 14.45 10.28
N GLN A 333 16.70 13.22 9.78
CA GLN A 333 17.67 12.86 8.76
C GLN A 333 17.36 13.56 7.44
N ASP A 334 18.39 13.87 6.67
CA ASP A 334 18.24 14.40 5.31
C ASP A 334 18.48 13.38 4.20
N LEU A 335 19.11 12.25 4.52
CA LEU A 335 19.27 11.07 3.67
C LEU A 335 19.35 9.84 4.58
N VAL A 336 18.56 8.80 4.28
CA VAL A 336 18.66 7.47 4.88
C VAL A 336 18.68 6.44 3.76
N VAL A 337 19.74 5.64 3.74
CA VAL A 337 19.97 4.54 2.80
C VAL A 337 20.51 3.34 3.58
N GLY A 338 20.35 2.13 3.06
CA GLY A 338 20.82 0.91 3.71
C GLY A 338 21.91 0.19 2.92
N LEU A 339 22.75 -0.59 3.60
CA LEU A 339 23.62 -1.54 2.94
C LEU A 339 22.83 -2.71 2.34
N GLU A 340 23.27 -3.15 1.16
CA GLU A 340 22.78 -4.34 0.46
C GLU A 340 23.82 -5.48 0.49
N ALA A 341 25.10 -5.17 0.62
CA ALA A 341 26.12 -6.19 0.86
C ALA A 341 27.23 -5.64 1.74
N ASN A 342 27.75 -6.52 2.60
CA ASN A 342 29.02 -6.36 3.31
C ASN A 342 29.53 -7.77 3.63
N THR A 343 30.42 -8.28 2.78
CA THR A 343 30.87 -9.68 2.86
C THR A 343 32.21 -9.89 2.19
N SER A 344 32.98 -10.87 2.66
CA SER A 344 34.24 -11.30 2.05
C SER A 344 34.04 -12.20 0.82
N LEU A 345 32.81 -12.61 0.54
CA LEU A 345 32.47 -13.42 -0.63
C LEU A 345 32.42 -12.52 -1.87
N GLY A 346 33.20 -12.86 -2.90
CA GLY A 346 33.16 -12.16 -4.19
C GLY A 346 31.80 -12.37 -4.84
N ILE A 347 30.98 -11.33 -4.86
CA ILE A 347 29.64 -11.32 -5.45
C ILE A 347 29.63 -10.22 -6.51
N PHE A 348 29.13 -10.54 -7.70
CA PHE A 348 28.88 -9.67 -8.86
C PHE A 348 29.77 -8.42 -8.95
N ASP A 349 30.88 -8.51 -9.70
CA ASP A 349 31.89 -7.43 -9.88
C ASP A 349 31.31 -6.05 -10.29
N ASP A 350 30.07 -6.00 -10.79
CA ASP A 350 29.41 -4.80 -11.31
C ASP A 350 28.55 -4.01 -10.29
N ILE A 351 28.32 -4.55 -9.08
CA ILE A 351 27.42 -3.92 -8.08
C ILE A 351 28.08 -3.58 -6.74
N VAL A 352 29.32 -4.01 -6.51
CA VAL A 352 30.03 -3.86 -5.24
C VAL A 352 31.30 -3.03 -5.39
N ASP A 353 31.68 -2.33 -4.32
CA ASP A 353 33.01 -1.71 -4.18
C ASP A 353 33.85 -2.57 -3.22
N LYS A 354 35.12 -2.81 -3.56
CA LYS A 354 36.02 -3.60 -2.71
C LYS A 354 36.70 -2.70 -1.69
N ILE A 355 36.33 -2.86 -0.43
CA ILE A 355 36.86 -2.08 0.69
C ILE A 355 37.52 -3.05 1.66
N ASN A 356 38.86 -2.94 1.79
CA ASN A 356 39.68 -3.91 2.51
C ASN A 356 39.45 -5.33 1.96
N ASP A 357 39.03 -6.26 2.81
CA ASP A 357 38.74 -7.66 2.45
C ASP A 357 37.25 -7.91 2.11
N ASN A 358 36.40 -6.88 2.19
CA ASN A 358 34.96 -7.00 1.96
C ASN A 358 34.50 -6.31 0.67
N TYR A 359 33.43 -6.86 0.09
CA TYR A 359 32.64 -6.26 -0.97
C TYR A 359 31.43 -5.57 -0.35
N VAL A 360 31.27 -4.29 -0.64
CA VAL A 360 30.25 -3.42 -0.05
C VAL A 360 29.33 -2.88 -1.14
N SER A 361 28.02 -2.97 -0.93
CA SER A 361 27.01 -2.31 -1.78
C SER A 361 25.92 -1.65 -0.95
N VAL A 362 25.28 -0.63 -1.53
CA VAL A 362 24.18 0.13 -0.95
C VAL A 362 22.92 -0.14 -1.76
N CYS A 363 21.82 -0.43 -1.07
CA CYS A 363 20.54 -0.67 -1.73
C CYS A 363 20.02 0.60 -2.43
N ASN A 364 19.63 0.46 -3.69
CA ASN A 364 18.86 1.48 -4.40
C ASN A 364 17.35 1.18 -4.41
N TRP A 365 16.95 0.03 -3.86
CA TRP A 365 15.57 -0.41 -3.69
C TRP A 365 14.86 0.22 -2.49
N PHE A 366 15.58 0.89 -1.58
CA PHE A 366 15.01 1.80 -0.59
C PHE A 366 15.86 3.06 -0.45
N ILE A 367 15.22 4.23 -0.53
CA ILE A 367 15.90 5.52 -0.37
C ILE A 367 14.95 6.48 0.31
N ALA A 368 15.38 7.11 1.41
CA ALA A 368 14.67 8.22 2.00
C ALA A 368 15.54 9.48 1.92
N THR A 369 15.02 10.59 1.40
CA THR A 369 15.83 11.81 1.22
C THR A 369 14.98 13.06 1.29
N LYS A 370 15.59 14.16 1.74
CA LYS A 370 15.00 15.48 1.59
C LYS A 370 15.04 15.89 0.11
N PRO A 371 14.17 16.83 -0.31
CA PRO A 371 14.30 17.47 -1.62
C PRO A 371 15.68 18.09 -1.79
N LYS A 372 16.22 18.00 -3.01
CA LYS A 372 17.47 18.62 -3.45
C LYS A 372 18.72 18.14 -2.73
N HIS A 373 18.73 16.91 -2.20
CA HIS A 373 19.91 16.38 -1.51
C HIS A 373 21.13 16.27 -2.47
N PRO A 374 22.34 16.75 -2.07
CA PRO A 374 23.50 16.78 -2.95
C PRO A 374 23.97 15.41 -3.48
N ALA A 375 23.83 14.34 -2.67
CA ALA A 375 24.21 12.99 -3.09
C ALA A 375 23.41 12.52 -4.31
N LEU A 376 22.08 12.74 -4.32
CA LEU A 376 21.24 12.40 -5.47
C LEU A 376 21.53 13.33 -6.66
N SER A 377 21.79 14.61 -6.42
CA SER A 377 22.15 15.55 -7.50
C SER A 377 23.38 15.07 -8.28
N LYS A 378 24.44 14.67 -7.56
CA LYS A 378 25.67 14.15 -8.18
C LYS A 378 25.43 12.88 -8.97
N LEU A 379 24.64 11.95 -8.43
CA LEU A 379 24.25 10.72 -9.10
C LEU A 379 23.48 11.01 -10.39
N ILE A 380 22.42 11.83 -10.33
CA ILE A 380 21.57 12.16 -11.48
C ILE A 380 22.40 12.82 -12.58
N ASN A 381 23.21 13.82 -12.22
CA ASN A 381 24.05 14.52 -13.18
C ASN A 381 25.07 13.59 -13.84
N ASP A 382 25.64 12.65 -13.07
CA ASP A 382 26.54 11.64 -13.61
C ASP A 382 25.81 10.68 -14.57
N ILE A 383 24.60 10.22 -14.23
CA ILE A 383 23.77 9.39 -15.13
C ILE A 383 23.53 10.10 -16.45
N ILE A 384 23.17 11.38 -16.41
CA ILE A 384 22.89 12.19 -17.61
C ILE A 384 24.16 12.40 -18.44
N ALA A 385 25.28 12.75 -17.81
CA ALA A 385 26.49 13.13 -18.52
C ALA A 385 27.33 11.95 -19.01
N ASN A 386 27.28 10.80 -18.31
CA ASN A 386 28.16 9.66 -18.52
C ASN A 386 27.36 8.34 -18.61
N PRO A 387 26.56 8.11 -19.65
CA PRO A 387 25.82 6.85 -19.80
C PRO A 387 26.77 5.65 -19.89
N LYS A 388 26.39 4.53 -19.28
CA LYS A 388 27.15 3.28 -19.30
C LYS A 388 26.30 2.14 -19.87
N ASN A 389 26.96 1.04 -20.24
CA ASN A 389 26.27 -0.18 -20.65
C ASN A 389 25.90 -1.03 -19.43
N GLY A 390 24.69 -1.59 -19.45
CA GLY A 390 24.21 -2.51 -18.42
C GLY A 390 23.49 -1.80 -17.28
N VAL A 391 22.28 -2.29 -16.96
CA VAL A 391 21.36 -1.69 -15.98
C VAL A 391 22.05 -1.40 -14.64
N LEU A 392 22.78 -2.39 -14.11
CA LEU A 392 23.44 -2.33 -12.81
C LEU A 392 24.50 -1.22 -12.72
N GLN A 393 25.26 -0.99 -13.80
CA GLN A 393 26.31 0.02 -13.86
C GLN A 393 25.81 1.38 -14.32
N ASN A 394 24.73 1.43 -15.11
CA ASN A 394 24.24 2.67 -15.71
C ASN A 394 23.33 3.45 -14.76
N THR A 395 22.42 2.79 -14.06
CA THR A 395 21.47 3.44 -13.15
C THR A 395 21.24 2.67 -11.86
N GLY A 396 21.56 1.37 -11.86
CA GLY A 396 21.27 0.47 -10.76
C GLY A 396 22.22 0.57 -9.56
N PRO A 397 22.23 -0.47 -8.71
CA PRO A 397 22.87 -0.43 -7.40
C PRO A 397 24.39 -0.23 -7.47
N GLY A 398 25.09 -0.66 -8.52
CA GLY A 398 26.53 -0.43 -8.65
C GLY A 398 26.89 1.05 -8.79
N ARG A 399 26.11 1.78 -9.61
CA ARG A 399 26.30 3.22 -9.76
C ARG A 399 25.87 3.99 -8.51
N PHE A 400 24.74 3.60 -7.93
CA PHE A 400 24.24 4.17 -6.69
C PHE A 400 25.25 4.02 -5.55
N THR A 401 25.74 2.79 -5.34
CA THR A 401 26.78 2.44 -4.36
C THR A 401 27.99 3.36 -4.47
N LYS A 402 28.55 3.52 -5.67
CA LYS A 402 29.72 4.39 -5.88
C LYS A 402 29.47 5.82 -5.38
N HIS A 403 28.35 6.43 -5.77
CA HIS A 403 28.04 7.82 -5.38
C HIS A 403 27.73 7.97 -3.89
N ILE A 404 27.07 6.98 -3.28
CA ILE A 404 26.80 7.00 -1.85
C ILE A 404 28.10 6.81 -1.05
N LEU A 405 28.98 5.90 -1.44
CA LEU A 405 30.27 5.70 -0.79
C LEU A 405 31.22 6.90 -0.99
N ASP A 406 31.19 7.55 -2.16
CA ASP A 406 31.86 8.84 -2.39
C ASP A 406 31.33 9.93 -1.44
N TYR A 407 30.04 9.90 -1.13
CA TYR A 407 29.42 10.85 -0.21
C TYR A 407 29.74 10.54 1.26
N PHE A 408 29.63 9.30 1.74
CA PHE A 408 29.86 8.97 3.15
C PHE A 408 31.34 8.82 3.52
N GLY A 409 32.19 8.40 2.58
CA GLY A 409 33.56 7.97 2.83
C GLY A 409 33.68 6.43 2.76
N ARG A 410 34.88 5.94 2.49
CA ARG A 410 35.17 4.49 2.36
C ARG A 410 35.98 3.91 3.53
N GLU A 411 36.47 4.78 4.39
CA GLU A 411 37.30 4.47 5.55
C GLU A 411 36.52 3.91 6.75
N HIS A 412 35.22 3.69 6.61
CA HIS A 412 34.33 3.29 7.70
C HIS A 412 34.29 1.77 7.91
N ASN A 413 33.85 1.38 9.11
CA ASN A 413 33.43 0.01 9.39
C ASN A 413 31.95 -0.16 9.04
N PHE A 414 31.69 -0.86 7.92
CA PHE A 414 30.35 -1.12 7.38
C PHE A 414 29.53 -2.18 8.15
N ASP A 415 30.06 -2.72 9.26
CA ASP A 415 29.27 -3.53 10.20
C ASP A 415 28.33 -2.66 11.06
N ASN A 416 28.60 -1.35 11.14
CA ASN A 416 27.82 -0.41 11.95
C ASN A 416 27.13 0.64 11.08
N ASP A 417 26.15 1.32 11.68
CA ASP A 417 25.54 2.50 11.07
C ASP A 417 26.56 3.64 10.95
N ILE A 418 26.58 4.28 9.78
CA ILE A 418 27.48 5.39 9.48
C ILE A 418 26.67 6.69 9.45
N ASN A 419 27.10 7.66 10.25
CA ASN A 419 26.47 8.97 10.35
C ASN A 419 27.37 10.03 9.71
N LYS A 420 26.82 10.84 8.79
CA LYS A 420 27.50 12.02 8.22
C LYS A 420 26.57 13.23 8.30
N ASN A 421 26.83 14.12 9.25
CA ASN A 421 25.92 15.22 9.58
C ASN A 421 24.51 14.69 9.92
N LYS A 422 23.49 15.02 9.11
CA LYS A 422 22.12 14.51 9.24
C LYS A 422 21.84 13.29 8.33
N SER A 423 22.82 12.83 7.56
CA SER A 423 22.66 11.67 6.68
C SER A 423 23.08 10.39 7.39
N GLN A 424 22.38 9.29 7.10
CA GLN A 424 22.64 7.96 7.67
C GLN A 424 22.74 6.90 6.57
N LEU A 425 23.78 6.07 6.68
CA LEU A 425 23.92 4.81 5.95
C LEU A 425 23.79 3.68 6.97
N LEU A 426 22.69 2.95 6.89
CA LEU A 426 22.31 1.93 7.86
C LEU A 426 22.98 0.59 7.54
N SER A 427 23.37 -0.11 8.62
CA SER A 427 24.07 -1.38 8.57
C SER A 427 23.27 -2.49 7.87
N ILE A 428 23.97 -3.56 7.49
CA ILE A 428 23.40 -4.69 6.76
C ILE A 428 22.29 -5.41 7.53
N ASN A 429 22.29 -5.41 8.86
CA ASN A 429 21.21 -6.06 9.62
C ASN A 429 19.90 -5.28 9.55
N ARG A 430 19.95 -3.95 9.49
CA ARG A 430 18.76 -3.09 9.46
C ARG A 430 17.98 -3.23 8.16
N PHE A 431 18.68 -3.46 7.04
CA PHE A 431 18.13 -3.41 5.68
C PHE A 431 18.35 -4.69 4.86
N GLY A 432 19.49 -5.34 5.03
CA GLY A 432 19.87 -6.56 4.31
C GLY A 432 19.64 -7.86 5.09
N SER A 433 18.79 -7.86 6.12
CA SER A 433 18.38 -9.09 6.81
C SER A 433 17.81 -10.12 5.83
N ASN A 434 18.07 -11.41 6.05
CA ASN A 434 17.64 -12.53 5.20
C ASN A 434 18.19 -12.56 3.75
N GLN A 435 19.11 -11.67 3.39
CA GLN A 435 19.76 -11.72 2.08
C GLN A 435 20.67 -12.95 1.96
N SER A 436 20.63 -13.61 0.81
CA SER A 436 21.44 -14.80 0.53
C SER A 436 22.93 -14.48 0.42
N HIS A 437 23.27 -13.25 0.05
CA HIS A 437 24.58 -12.78 -0.35
C HIS A 437 25.18 -11.75 0.63
N SER A 438 24.74 -11.75 1.89
CA SER A 438 25.36 -10.98 2.96
C SER A 438 25.53 -11.81 4.23
N ASN A 439 26.36 -11.33 5.15
CA ASN A 439 26.56 -11.93 6.47
C ASN A 439 25.49 -11.47 7.49
N SER A 440 24.33 -11.01 7.02
CA SER A 440 23.25 -10.52 7.88
C SER A 440 22.57 -11.65 8.66
N LYS A 441 21.81 -11.25 9.70
CA LYS A 441 20.95 -12.18 10.43
C LYS A 441 19.90 -12.82 9.50
N LYS A 442 19.69 -14.13 9.66
CA LYS A 442 18.73 -14.94 8.89
C LYS A 442 17.66 -15.54 9.80
N TYR A 443 16.41 -15.52 9.34
CA TYR A 443 15.21 -15.96 10.05
C TYR A 443 14.38 -16.87 9.15
N ASN A 444 13.68 -17.82 9.77
CA ASN A 444 12.83 -18.77 9.05
C ASN A 444 11.58 -18.11 8.45
N ASN A 445 11.06 -17.05 9.06
CA ASN A 445 9.93 -16.28 8.56
C ASN A 445 10.32 -14.80 8.43
N PRO A 446 10.61 -14.30 7.21
CA PRO A 446 11.03 -12.92 6.98
C PRO A 446 9.92 -11.88 7.24
N PHE A 447 8.67 -12.32 7.45
CA PHE A 447 7.51 -11.44 7.66
C PHE A 447 7.06 -11.30 9.12
N ASP A 448 7.73 -11.98 10.06
CA ASP A 448 7.40 -11.96 11.49
C ASP A 448 8.70 -11.89 12.31
N ILE A 449 9.46 -10.83 12.04
CA ILE A 449 10.72 -10.56 12.72
C ILE A 449 10.44 -9.72 13.97
N LYS A 450 10.79 -10.24 15.15
CA LYS A 450 10.68 -9.55 16.44
C LYS A 450 11.97 -8.86 16.88
N ASP A 451 12.98 -8.85 16.00
CA ASP A 451 14.24 -8.18 16.25
C ASP A 451 14.10 -6.70 15.85
N ASP A 452 14.13 -5.82 16.86
CA ASP A 452 13.97 -4.38 16.66
C ASP A 452 15.14 -3.74 15.87
N ASP A 453 16.24 -4.46 15.68
CA ASP A 453 17.37 -4.02 14.86
C ASP A 453 17.17 -4.31 13.36
N ILE A 454 16.01 -4.85 12.96
CA ILE A 454 15.64 -5.10 11.57
C ILE A 454 14.50 -4.17 11.19
N TYR A 455 14.81 -3.18 10.35
CA TYR A 455 13.84 -2.15 9.97
C TYR A 455 13.06 -2.57 8.74
N ILE A 456 13.75 -3.14 7.77
CA ILE A 456 13.24 -3.49 6.46
C ILE A 456 13.84 -4.83 6.01
N THR A 457 13.06 -5.61 5.28
CA THR A 457 13.50 -6.87 4.67
C THR A 457 13.20 -6.85 3.19
N HIS A 458 14.21 -7.09 2.36
CA HIS A 458 14.06 -7.25 0.92
C HIS A 458 13.89 -8.72 0.54
N MET A 459 12.98 -9.02 -0.37
CA MET A 459 12.62 -10.39 -0.77
C MET A 459 13.30 -10.78 -2.09
N PHE A 460 13.67 -12.06 -2.23
CA PHE A 460 14.42 -12.55 -3.42
C PHE A 460 13.64 -13.57 -4.23
N GLU A 461 14.06 -13.77 -5.49
CA GLU A 461 13.65 -14.90 -6.33
C GLU A 461 12.11 -15.07 -6.46
N GLY A 462 11.36 -13.98 -6.40
CA GLY A 462 9.90 -14.00 -6.48
C GLY A 462 9.20 -14.52 -5.22
N THR A 463 9.90 -14.72 -4.10
CA THR A 463 9.32 -15.16 -2.82
C THR A 463 8.25 -14.22 -2.29
N TRP A 464 8.27 -12.94 -2.67
CA TRP A 464 7.18 -12.02 -2.37
C TRP A 464 5.91 -12.39 -3.14
N ARG A 465 5.99 -12.95 -4.36
CA ARG A 465 4.80 -13.35 -5.14
C ARG A 465 4.03 -14.51 -4.51
N THR A 466 4.59 -15.20 -3.54
CA THR A 466 3.94 -16.26 -2.75
C THR A 466 3.73 -15.86 -1.29
N GLY A 467 4.03 -14.61 -0.93
CA GLY A 467 3.82 -14.07 0.41
C GLY A 467 2.37 -14.28 0.87
N LYS A 468 2.19 -14.46 2.19
CA LYS A 468 0.85 -14.59 2.80
C LYS A 468 -0.05 -13.50 2.22
N GLN A 469 -1.07 -13.88 1.44
CA GLN A 469 -2.02 -13.03 0.69
C GLN A 469 -1.77 -12.83 -0.82
N ASN A 470 -1.38 -13.88 -1.55
CA ASN A 470 -2.21 -14.19 -2.71
C ASN A 470 -3.28 -15.16 -2.23
N ASP A 471 -4.56 -14.78 -2.26
CA ASP A 471 -5.72 -15.63 -1.90
C ASP A 471 -5.89 -16.84 -2.85
N LEU A 472 -4.82 -17.21 -3.56
CA LEU A 472 -4.70 -18.34 -4.46
C LEU A 472 -4.60 -19.63 -3.64
N ARG A 473 -5.72 -20.32 -3.49
CA ARG A 473 -5.81 -21.62 -2.84
C ARG A 473 -5.59 -22.71 -3.87
N ILE A 474 -4.54 -23.51 -3.69
CA ILE A 474 -4.31 -24.72 -4.48
C ILE A 474 -5.11 -25.87 -3.88
N ILE A 475 -5.76 -26.63 -4.75
CA ILE A 475 -6.57 -27.80 -4.41
C ILE A 475 -5.91 -29.00 -5.06
N GLU A 476 -5.48 -29.93 -4.21
CA GLU A 476 -4.90 -31.21 -4.62
C GLU A 476 -5.93 -32.32 -4.50
N THR A 477 -5.87 -33.28 -5.41
CA THR A 477 -6.74 -34.46 -5.45
C THR A 477 -5.92 -35.70 -5.69
N GLU A 478 -6.49 -36.87 -5.38
CA GLU A 478 -5.84 -38.17 -5.56
C GLU A 478 -5.44 -38.43 -7.02
N TYR A 479 -6.37 -38.19 -7.95
CA TYR A 479 -6.10 -38.21 -9.39
C TYR A 479 -5.94 -36.80 -9.93
N CYS A 480 -5.28 -36.67 -11.07
CA CYS A 480 -5.11 -35.38 -11.72
C CYS A 480 -6.48 -34.78 -12.02
N SER A 481 -6.72 -33.58 -11.50
CA SER A 481 -7.91 -32.82 -11.83
C SER A 481 -7.52 -31.41 -12.24
N HIS A 482 -7.98 -31.02 -13.42
CA HIS A 482 -7.82 -29.69 -13.96
C HIS A 482 -9.16 -29.15 -14.44
N ASN A 483 -9.20 -27.86 -14.71
CA ASN A 483 -10.41 -27.18 -15.22
C ASN A 483 -11.53 -27.12 -14.16
N LEU A 484 -11.20 -26.71 -12.93
CA LEU A 484 -12.20 -26.46 -11.88
C LEU A 484 -13.17 -25.35 -12.27
N SER A 485 -14.43 -25.73 -12.45
CA SER A 485 -15.55 -24.82 -12.67
C SER A 485 -16.35 -24.63 -11.38
N LEU A 486 -16.08 -23.53 -10.67
CA LEU A 486 -16.70 -23.20 -9.39
C LEU A 486 -17.97 -22.37 -9.56
N ILE A 487 -19.02 -22.70 -8.79
CA ILE A 487 -20.28 -21.95 -8.75
C ILE A 487 -20.77 -21.73 -7.31
N PRO A 488 -21.42 -20.59 -7.03
CA PRO A 488 -22.08 -20.35 -5.75
C PRO A 488 -23.31 -21.24 -5.58
N ILE A 489 -23.50 -21.74 -4.35
CA ILE A 489 -24.70 -22.46 -3.89
C ILE A 489 -25.18 -21.86 -2.57
N SER A 490 -26.34 -22.28 -2.07
CA SER A 490 -26.95 -21.69 -0.85
C SER A 490 -26.02 -21.71 0.38
N ASN A 491 -25.22 -22.77 0.54
CA ASN A 491 -24.33 -22.98 1.67
C ASN A 491 -22.86 -23.18 1.24
N GLY A 492 -22.31 -22.21 0.50
CA GLY A 492 -20.92 -22.21 0.05
C GLY A 492 -20.78 -22.32 -1.45
N TYR A 493 -19.88 -23.18 -1.92
CA TYR A 493 -19.60 -23.33 -3.36
C TYR A 493 -19.55 -24.80 -3.77
N LYS A 494 -19.92 -25.05 -5.02
CA LYS A 494 -19.80 -26.34 -5.68
C LYS A 494 -18.81 -26.22 -6.83
N GLY A 495 -17.87 -27.16 -6.93
CA GLY A 495 -16.91 -27.24 -8.03
C GLY A 495 -17.09 -28.51 -8.84
N VAL A 496 -16.76 -28.46 -10.12
CA VAL A 496 -16.64 -29.65 -10.98
C VAL A 496 -15.31 -29.55 -11.73
N ALA A 497 -14.52 -30.62 -11.73
CA ALA A 497 -13.29 -30.71 -12.52
C ALA A 497 -13.14 -32.11 -13.10
N ARG A 498 -12.40 -32.24 -14.20
CA ARG A 498 -12.12 -33.53 -14.83
C ARG A 498 -11.36 -34.46 -13.87
N VAL A 499 -11.55 -35.77 -14.00
CA VAL A 499 -10.64 -36.77 -13.45
C VAL A 499 -9.75 -37.32 -14.55
N ASP A 500 -8.45 -37.35 -14.31
CA ASP A 500 -7.47 -37.96 -15.18
C ASP A 500 -6.55 -38.90 -14.39
N ARG A 501 -6.51 -40.16 -14.84
CA ARG A 501 -5.70 -41.23 -14.25
C ARG A 501 -4.35 -41.40 -14.93
N ASP A 502 -4.19 -40.87 -16.14
CA ASP A 502 -2.94 -40.96 -16.91
C ASP A 502 -2.48 -39.56 -17.32
N THR A 503 -1.59 -39.01 -16.50
CA THR A 503 -1.02 -37.68 -16.72
C THR A 503 0.09 -37.67 -17.77
N SER A 504 0.44 -38.82 -18.38
CA SER A 504 1.45 -38.86 -19.44
C SER A 504 0.86 -38.29 -20.73
N ARG A 505 1.00 -36.96 -20.88
CA ARG A 505 0.41 -36.15 -21.97
C ARG A 505 0.68 -36.70 -23.39
N THR A 506 1.75 -37.47 -23.56
CA THR A 506 2.16 -38.11 -24.82
C THR A 506 1.37 -39.38 -25.16
N GLU A 507 0.86 -40.12 -24.18
CA GLU A 507 -0.08 -41.26 -24.40
C GLU A 507 -1.54 -40.81 -24.32
N PHE A 508 -1.81 -39.75 -23.56
CA PHE A 508 -3.12 -39.13 -23.37
C PHE A 508 -3.85 -38.76 -24.69
N MET A 509 -3.11 -38.36 -25.74
CA MET A 509 -3.64 -38.05 -27.08
C MET A 509 -3.55 -39.23 -28.06
N LYS A 510 -3.08 -40.40 -27.65
CA LYS A 510 -2.91 -41.56 -28.55
C LYS A 510 -4.10 -42.51 -28.55
N LYS A 511 -4.92 -42.50 -27.50
CA LYS A 511 -6.13 -43.32 -27.37
C LYS A 511 -7.24 -42.55 -26.67
N LEU A 512 -8.49 -42.83 -27.03
CA LEU A 512 -9.63 -42.49 -26.19
C LEU A 512 -9.52 -43.29 -24.89
N GLY A 513 -8.96 -42.68 -23.85
CA GLY A 513 -8.94 -43.19 -22.47
C GLY A 513 -10.25 -42.92 -21.73
N ASP A 514 -10.43 -43.54 -20.56
CA ASP A 514 -11.64 -43.36 -19.75
C ASP A 514 -11.61 -42.02 -18.99
N CYS A 515 -12.13 -40.96 -19.62
CA CYS A 515 -12.46 -39.68 -18.98
C CYS A 515 -13.98 -39.48 -18.91
N ARG A 516 -14.71 -40.52 -18.51
CA ARG A 516 -16.16 -40.46 -18.23
C ARG A 516 -16.44 -40.26 -16.75
N THR A 517 -15.44 -39.81 -15.99
CA THR A 517 -15.60 -39.43 -14.60
C THR A 517 -15.06 -38.03 -14.34
N LEU A 518 -15.63 -37.41 -13.31
CA LEU A 518 -15.28 -36.08 -12.84
C LEU A 518 -15.29 -36.05 -11.32
N TYR A 519 -14.64 -35.06 -10.74
CA TYR A 519 -14.77 -34.76 -9.32
C TYR A 519 -15.83 -33.68 -9.12
N GLU A 520 -16.72 -33.94 -8.17
CA GLU A 520 -17.63 -32.97 -7.61
C GLU A 520 -17.07 -32.51 -6.25
N PHE A 521 -16.75 -31.23 -6.15
CA PHE A 521 -16.19 -30.61 -4.95
C PHE A 521 -17.24 -29.80 -4.20
N LYS A 522 -17.12 -29.76 -2.87
CA LYS A 522 -17.92 -28.92 -1.99
C LYS A 522 -17.01 -28.05 -1.14
N PHE A 523 -17.25 -26.74 -1.15
CA PHE A 523 -16.50 -25.77 -0.37
C PHE A 523 -17.43 -24.99 0.57
N ASP A 524 -16.87 -24.52 1.69
CA ASP A 524 -17.56 -23.57 2.57
C ASP A 524 -17.56 -22.14 2.01
N LYS A 525 -18.14 -21.19 2.75
CA LYS A 525 -18.22 -19.76 2.35
C LYS A 525 -16.85 -19.08 2.22
N ASN A 526 -15.83 -19.68 2.82
CA ASN A 526 -14.46 -19.20 2.81
C ASN A 526 -13.60 -20.02 1.84
N PHE A 527 -14.17 -20.75 0.88
CA PHE A 527 -13.46 -21.61 -0.09
C PHE A 527 -12.60 -22.72 0.53
N LYS A 528 -12.84 -23.11 1.77
CA LYS A 528 -12.20 -24.30 2.34
C LYS A 528 -12.89 -25.54 1.78
N LEU A 529 -12.11 -26.48 1.25
CA LEU A 529 -12.62 -27.77 0.78
C LEU A 529 -13.23 -28.52 1.97
N ILE A 530 -14.51 -28.87 1.85
CA ILE A 530 -15.24 -29.67 2.84
C ILE A 530 -15.13 -31.15 2.47
N ASP A 531 -15.40 -31.47 1.21
CA ASP A 531 -15.46 -32.83 0.69
C ASP A 531 -15.37 -32.81 -0.85
N TYR A 532 -14.95 -33.93 -1.44
CA TYR A 532 -15.07 -34.17 -2.88
C TYR A 532 -15.33 -35.65 -3.17
N SER A 533 -16.04 -35.93 -4.25
CA SER A 533 -16.32 -37.31 -4.66
C SER A 533 -16.28 -37.47 -6.17
N GLU A 534 -15.85 -38.64 -6.63
CA GLU A 534 -15.89 -39.00 -8.04
C GLU A 534 -17.33 -39.29 -8.48
N LYS A 535 -17.70 -38.79 -9.67
CA LYS A 535 -19.00 -38.96 -10.30
C LYS A 535 -18.82 -39.47 -11.73
N GLU A 536 -19.70 -40.39 -12.11
CA GLU A 536 -19.78 -40.92 -13.46
C GLU A 536 -20.62 -40.01 -14.37
N ILE A 537 -20.15 -39.83 -15.60
CA ILE A 537 -20.87 -39.17 -16.68
C ILE A 537 -21.67 -40.22 -17.44
N LYS A 538 -22.98 -40.03 -17.51
CA LYS A 538 -23.90 -40.98 -18.13
C LYS A 538 -24.01 -40.68 -19.62
N TYR A 539 -23.18 -41.37 -20.40
CA TYR A 539 -23.10 -41.27 -21.85
C TYR A 539 -22.75 -42.63 -22.45
N ASP A 540 -23.58 -43.12 -23.37
CA ASP A 540 -23.52 -44.51 -23.85
C ASP A 540 -22.44 -44.76 -24.91
N GLN A 541 -21.94 -43.70 -25.56
CA GLN A 541 -20.91 -43.82 -26.60
C GLN A 541 -19.51 -43.65 -26.01
N LEU A 542 -18.49 -44.11 -26.75
CA LEU A 542 -17.10 -43.86 -26.40
C LEU A 542 -16.79 -42.38 -26.59
N ALA A 543 -16.44 -41.70 -25.51
CA ALA A 543 -16.08 -40.29 -25.51
C ALA A 543 -15.15 -39.95 -24.36
N LYS A 544 -14.43 -38.84 -24.51
CA LYS A 544 -13.51 -38.30 -23.51
C LYS A 544 -13.87 -36.86 -23.19
N PHE A 545 -14.33 -36.59 -21.97
CA PHE A 545 -14.80 -35.27 -21.54
C PHE A 545 -13.67 -34.47 -20.88
N GLU A 546 -13.44 -33.23 -21.33
CA GLU A 546 -12.28 -32.44 -20.92
C GLU A 546 -12.63 -31.13 -20.21
N ASP A 547 -13.34 -30.23 -20.90
CA ASP A 547 -13.44 -28.83 -20.47
C ASP A 547 -14.82 -28.47 -19.92
N TYR A 548 -15.01 -28.60 -18.60
CA TYR A 548 -16.29 -28.38 -17.94
C TYR A 548 -16.50 -26.90 -17.59
N ARG A 549 -17.65 -26.35 -17.97
CA ARG A 549 -18.11 -25.03 -17.55
C ARG A 549 -19.54 -25.12 -17.01
N SER A 550 -19.65 -25.09 -15.68
CA SER A 550 -20.91 -25.16 -14.92
C SER A 550 -21.67 -23.83 -15.00
N PHE A 551 -22.98 -23.84 -15.19
CA PHE A 551 -23.80 -22.62 -15.16
C PHE A 551 -25.20 -22.90 -14.59
N ILE A 552 -25.92 -21.83 -14.26
CA ILE A 552 -27.30 -21.89 -13.77
C ILE A 552 -28.20 -21.25 -14.82
N TYR A 553 -29.22 -21.98 -15.26
CA TYR A 553 -30.24 -21.50 -16.19
C TYR A 553 -31.60 -22.02 -15.74
N ASN A 554 -32.65 -21.18 -15.75
CA ASN A 554 -33.98 -21.56 -15.29
C ASN A 554 -34.00 -22.26 -13.91
N LYS A 555 -33.20 -21.73 -12.96
CA LYS A 555 -33.03 -22.24 -11.59
C LYS A 555 -32.49 -23.68 -11.50
N LYS A 556 -31.96 -24.23 -12.60
CA LYS A 556 -31.32 -25.54 -12.67
C LYS A 556 -29.85 -25.39 -13.04
N MET A 557 -29.04 -26.31 -12.52
CA MET A 557 -27.61 -26.38 -12.82
C MET A 557 -27.39 -27.26 -14.04
N TYR A 558 -26.50 -26.80 -14.91
CA TYR A 558 -26.06 -27.48 -16.12
C TYR A 558 -24.54 -27.39 -16.23
N HIS A 559 -23.96 -28.28 -17.02
CA HIS A 559 -22.53 -28.26 -17.33
C HIS A 559 -22.36 -28.33 -18.83
N SER A 560 -21.80 -27.28 -19.43
CA SER A 560 -21.28 -27.38 -20.81
C SER A 560 -19.91 -28.04 -20.77
N VAL A 561 -19.58 -28.84 -21.78
CA VAL A 561 -18.36 -29.63 -21.80
C VAL A 561 -17.80 -29.81 -23.20
N ALA A 562 -16.48 -29.73 -23.38
CA ALA A 562 -15.82 -30.27 -24.57
C ALA A 562 -15.66 -31.76 -24.38
N TYR A 563 -16.04 -32.54 -25.38
CA TYR A 563 -15.67 -33.95 -25.40
C TYR A 563 -15.15 -34.38 -26.76
N ILE A 564 -14.24 -35.34 -26.76
CA ILE A 564 -13.67 -35.96 -27.96
C ILE A 564 -14.50 -37.21 -28.29
N ASP A 565 -15.03 -37.29 -29.50
CA ASP A 565 -15.78 -38.46 -30.00
C ASP A 565 -14.86 -39.55 -30.56
N GLU A 566 -15.44 -40.69 -30.96
CA GLU A 566 -14.70 -41.83 -31.53
C GLU A 566 -13.94 -41.50 -32.82
N ASN A 567 -14.32 -40.42 -33.50
CA ASN A 567 -13.69 -39.93 -34.72
C ASN A 567 -12.68 -38.81 -34.46
N TRP A 568 -12.29 -38.62 -33.19
CA TRP A 568 -11.35 -37.58 -32.75
C TRP A 568 -11.82 -36.14 -32.95
N ASN A 569 -13.12 -35.93 -33.17
CA ASN A 569 -13.70 -34.59 -33.19
C ASN A 569 -13.96 -34.12 -31.77
N THR A 570 -13.57 -32.89 -31.45
CA THR A 570 -14.01 -32.24 -30.22
C THR A 570 -15.36 -31.56 -30.47
N ARG A 571 -16.35 -31.89 -29.66
CA ARG A 571 -17.73 -31.38 -29.71
C ARG A 571 -18.09 -30.65 -28.42
N ILE A 572 -19.11 -29.79 -28.51
CA ILE A 572 -19.70 -29.10 -27.36
C ILE A 572 -20.91 -29.91 -26.91
N GLY A 573 -20.84 -30.50 -25.72
CA GLY A 573 -21.94 -31.23 -25.10
C GLY A 573 -22.57 -30.45 -23.95
N LEU A 574 -23.81 -30.81 -23.63
CA LEU A 574 -24.51 -30.32 -22.45
C LEU A 574 -24.86 -31.48 -21.51
N LEU A 575 -24.53 -31.33 -20.23
CA LEU A 575 -24.89 -32.25 -19.16
C LEU A 575 -25.87 -31.59 -18.17
N ASP A 576 -26.76 -32.39 -17.59
CA ASP A 576 -27.60 -31.96 -16.47
C ASP A 576 -26.85 -32.00 -15.12
N LYS A 577 -27.49 -31.54 -14.04
CA LYS A 577 -26.95 -31.55 -12.68
C LYS A 577 -26.58 -32.94 -12.13
N GLN A 578 -26.99 -34.03 -12.79
CA GLN A 578 -26.65 -35.41 -12.46
C GLN A 578 -25.69 -36.02 -13.48
N TYR A 579 -25.04 -35.18 -14.28
CA TYR A 579 -24.04 -35.58 -15.26
C TYR A 579 -24.59 -36.52 -16.34
N ARG A 580 -25.89 -36.44 -16.63
CA ARG A 580 -26.50 -37.08 -17.81
C ARG A 580 -26.30 -36.20 -19.02
N PHE A 581 -25.82 -36.79 -20.11
CA PHE A 581 -25.75 -36.11 -21.40
C PHE A 581 -27.16 -35.76 -21.88
N ILE A 582 -27.35 -34.49 -22.27
CA ILE A 582 -28.63 -33.96 -22.74
C ILE A 582 -28.64 -33.93 -24.26
N LYS A 583 -27.70 -33.18 -24.85
CA LYS A 583 -27.54 -33.03 -26.30
C LYS A 583 -26.19 -32.40 -26.65
N ASP A 584 -25.83 -32.54 -27.92
CA ASP A 584 -24.82 -31.72 -28.57
C ASP A 584 -25.32 -30.30 -28.82
N ILE A 585 -24.37 -29.36 -28.83
CA ILE A 585 -24.60 -27.98 -29.25
C ILE A 585 -23.96 -27.80 -30.62
N ASP A 586 -24.81 -27.69 -31.62
CA ASP A 586 -24.37 -27.47 -33.00
C ASP A 586 -23.99 -26.00 -33.23
N VAL A 587 -22.93 -25.81 -34.00
CA VAL A 587 -22.49 -24.51 -34.53
C VAL A 587 -22.41 -24.64 -36.04
N GLU A 588 -22.85 -23.62 -36.77
CA GLU A 588 -22.98 -23.68 -38.24
C GLU A 588 -21.64 -23.93 -38.94
N GLU A 589 -20.59 -23.26 -38.46
CA GLU A 589 -19.24 -23.34 -39.03
C GLU A 589 -18.24 -23.73 -37.94
N PRO A 590 -18.05 -25.04 -37.68
CA PRO A 590 -17.14 -25.51 -36.66
C PRO A 590 -15.68 -25.22 -37.04
N ASN A 591 -14.87 -24.94 -36.02
CA ASN A 591 -13.43 -24.83 -36.14
C ASN A 591 -12.83 -26.19 -36.52
N ARG A 592 -11.89 -26.16 -37.45
CA ARG A 592 -11.19 -27.35 -37.94
C ARG A 592 -9.69 -27.20 -37.78
N MET A 593 -9.02 -28.29 -37.39
CA MET A 593 -7.58 -28.30 -37.17
C MET A 593 -6.96 -29.61 -37.62
N ARG A 594 -5.70 -29.53 -38.05
CA ARG A 594 -4.86 -30.69 -38.37
C ARG A 594 -3.70 -30.77 -37.39
N PHE A 595 -3.55 -31.90 -36.71
CA PHE A 595 -2.41 -32.17 -35.85
C PHE A 595 -1.30 -32.88 -36.66
N GLY A 596 -0.28 -32.12 -37.07
CA GLY A 596 0.84 -32.65 -37.87
C GLY A 596 0.39 -33.16 -39.24
N VAL A 597 0.73 -34.41 -39.58
CA VAL A 597 0.38 -35.07 -40.86
C VAL A 597 -0.95 -35.83 -40.84
N GLY A 598 -1.73 -35.75 -39.75
CA GLY A 598 -3.01 -36.45 -39.62
C GLY A 598 -4.16 -35.85 -40.45
N ASP A 599 -5.35 -36.40 -40.26
CA ASP A 599 -6.61 -35.88 -40.81
C ASP A 599 -7.01 -34.58 -40.10
N GLU A 600 -7.84 -33.78 -40.79
CA GLU A 600 -8.44 -32.60 -40.20
C GLU A 600 -9.67 -33.01 -39.38
N VAL A 601 -9.71 -32.56 -38.12
CA VAL A 601 -10.78 -32.86 -37.16
C VAL A 601 -11.50 -31.59 -36.73
N MET A 602 -12.76 -31.71 -36.31
CA MET A 602 -13.46 -30.61 -35.66
C MET A 602 -12.87 -30.37 -34.27
N TRP A 603 -12.73 -29.11 -33.87
CA TRP A 603 -12.03 -28.73 -32.66
C TRP A 603 -12.71 -27.59 -31.91
N GLU A 604 -13.70 -27.94 -31.09
CA GLU A 604 -14.48 -26.99 -30.33
C GLU A 604 -14.04 -26.88 -28.88
N LYS A 605 -13.47 -25.74 -28.48
CA LYS A 605 -13.03 -25.41 -27.11
C LYS A 605 -13.34 -23.98 -26.64
N ASN A 606 -13.88 -23.15 -27.52
CA ASN A 606 -13.95 -21.69 -27.35
C ASN A 606 -15.29 -21.13 -26.85
N TRP A 607 -16.20 -21.98 -26.39
CA TRP A 607 -17.55 -21.52 -26.04
C TRP A 607 -17.66 -20.99 -24.60
N LEU A 608 -18.42 -19.91 -24.38
CA LEU A 608 -18.58 -19.30 -23.06
C LEU A 608 -20.06 -19.02 -22.78
N PHE A 609 -20.74 -19.94 -22.07
CA PHE A 609 -22.15 -19.79 -21.69
C PHE A 609 -22.36 -18.74 -20.60
N PHE A 610 -23.35 -17.86 -20.79
CA PHE A 610 -23.75 -16.85 -19.81
C PHE A 610 -25.24 -16.48 -19.96
N ILE A 611 -25.78 -15.83 -18.93
CA ILE A 611 -27.16 -15.35 -18.92
C ILE A 611 -27.17 -13.84 -19.18
N HIS A 612 -28.00 -13.41 -20.12
CA HIS A 612 -28.26 -12.01 -20.40
C HIS A 612 -29.77 -11.82 -20.60
N ASN A 613 -30.38 -10.91 -19.84
CA ASN A 613 -31.83 -10.66 -19.83
C ASN A 613 -32.66 -11.96 -19.71
N ASP A 614 -32.29 -12.82 -18.74
CA ASP A 614 -32.91 -14.12 -18.47
C ASP A 614 -32.83 -15.17 -19.60
N VAL A 615 -32.13 -14.88 -20.69
CA VAL A 615 -31.92 -15.80 -21.82
C VAL A 615 -30.49 -16.31 -21.82
N LEU A 616 -30.33 -17.60 -22.12
CA LEU A 616 -29.04 -18.24 -22.25
C LEU A 616 -28.36 -17.85 -23.57
N HIS A 617 -27.12 -17.41 -23.47
CA HIS A 617 -26.27 -17.08 -24.61
C HIS A 617 -24.97 -17.87 -24.51
N PHE A 618 -24.26 -18.01 -25.62
CA PHE A 618 -22.84 -18.35 -25.55
C PHE A 618 -22.02 -17.58 -26.58
N ILE A 619 -20.83 -17.14 -26.16
CA ILE A 619 -19.80 -16.63 -27.07
C ILE A 619 -19.10 -17.84 -27.65
N TYR A 620 -19.05 -17.96 -28.97
CA TYR A 620 -18.37 -19.06 -29.66
C TYR A 620 -16.93 -18.71 -30.02
N ASN A 621 -16.71 -17.49 -30.49
CA ASN A 621 -15.39 -17.01 -30.89
C ASN A 621 -15.23 -15.52 -30.61
N THR A 622 -13.99 -15.08 -30.40
CA THR A 622 -13.60 -13.68 -30.22
C THR A 622 -12.57 -13.21 -31.26
N SER A 623 -11.84 -14.12 -31.91
CA SER A 623 -10.82 -13.79 -32.92
C SER A 623 -10.80 -14.84 -34.04
N PRO A 624 -10.85 -14.44 -35.33
CA PRO A 624 -10.81 -13.06 -35.81
C PRO A 624 -12.18 -12.37 -35.75
N ASN A 625 -13.26 -13.15 -35.76
CA ASN A 625 -14.63 -12.65 -35.59
C ASN A 625 -15.11 -12.86 -34.16
N PHE A 626 -15.91 -11.91 -33.70
CA PHE A 626 -16.72 -12.07 -32.51
C PHE A 626 -18.06 -12.71 -32.89
N ILE A 627 -18.27 -13.93 -32.42
CA ILE A 627 -19.44 -14.75 -32.77
C ILE A 627 -20.20 -15.11 -31.50
N MET A 628 -21.50 -14.84 -31.51
CA MET A 628 -22.39 -15.10 -30.37
C MET A 628 -23.71 -15.73 -30.80
N TYR A 629 -24.19 -16.64 -29.96
CA TYR A 629 -25.45 -17.34 -30.14
C TYR A 629 -26.41 -17.08 -28.97
N ARG A 630 -27.71 -17.15 -29.26
CA ARG A 630 -28.83 -17.00 -28.31
C ARG A 630 -29.74 -18.23 -28.34
N ASP A 631 -30.07 -18.74 -27.15
CA ASP A 631 -31.06 -19.83 -26.99
C ASP A 631 -32.46 -19.36 -27.40
N GLN A 632 -33.10 -20.11 -28.28
CA GLN A 632 -34.50 -19.96 -28.70
C GLN A 632 -35.46 -20.86 -27.91
N GLY A 633 -34.92 -21.62 -26.96
CA GLY A 633 -35.63 -22.60 -26.16
C GLY A 633 -35.12 -24.00 -26.42
N ASN A 634 -35.18 -24.84 -25.38
CA ASN A 634 -34.67 -26.22 -25.40
C ASN A 634 -33.20 -26.35 -25.83
N PHE A 635 -32.38 -25.32 -25.58
CA PHE A 635 -30.97 -25.27 -25.97
C PHE A 635 -30.79 -25.36 -27.49
N GLU A 636 -31.71 -24.77 -28.26
CA GLU A 636 -31.56 -24.54 -29.69
C GLU A 636 -31.05 -23.12 -29.91
N PHE A 637 -29.93 -22.97 -30.62
CA PHE A 637 -29.18 -21.72 -30.64
C PHE A 637 -29.23 -21.06 -32.02
N GLU A 638 -29.56 -19.76 -32.03
CA GLU A 638 -29.52 -18.91 -33.20
C GLU A 638 -28.29 -18.00 -33.12
N LYS A 639 -27.54 -17.87 -34.22
CA LYS A 639 -26.42 -16.92 -34.32
C LYS A 639 -26.97 -15.49 -34.38
N ILE A 640 -26.62 -14.66 -33.43
CA ILE A 640 -27.11 -13.28 -33.32
C ILE A 640 -26.04 -12.21 -33.61
N ILE A 641 -24.76 -12.58 -33.49
CA ILE A 641 -23.62 -11.71 -33.81
C ILE A 641 -22.58 -12.54 -34.54
N ASP A 642 -22.10 -12.01 -35.67
CA ASP A 642 -20.93 -12.50 -36.40
C ASP A 642 -20.30 -11.30 -37.10
N VAL A 643 -19.33 -10.68 -36.42
CA VAL A 643 -18.68 -9.46 -36.88
C VAL A 643 -17.17 -9.57 -36.70
N GLU A 644 -16.41 -8.92 -37.58
CA GLU A 644 -14.96 -8.81 -37.42
C GLU A 644 -14.63 -8.11 -36.08
N ASN A 645 -13.73 -8.70 -35.30
CA ASN A 645 -13.27 -8.08 -34.06
C ASN A 645 -12.27 -6.96 -34.39
N LYS A 646 -12.75 -5.71 -34.35
CA LYS A 646 -11.93 -4.50 -34.55
C LYS A 646 -10.74 -4.35 -33.59
N PHE A 647 -10.71 -5.10 -32.48
CA PHE A 647 -9.64 -5.12 -31.49
C PHE A 647 -8.69 -6.32 -31.64
N ASN A 648 -8.80 -7.08 -32.73
CA ASN A 648 -7.98 -8.27 -32.97
C ASN A 648 -6.46 -7.96 -33.01
N ASN A 649 -6.10 -6.72 -33.33
CA ASN A 649 -4.73 -6.21 -33.31
C ASN A 649 -4.14 -6.03 -31.89
N LYS A 650 -4.97 -6.06 -30.84
CA LYS A 650 -4.50 -5.99 -29.45
C LYS A 650 -4.00 -7.34 -28.92
N PHE A 651 -4.28 -8.44 -29.62
CA PHE A 651 -3.69 -9.74 -29.29
C PHE A 651 -2.35 -9.91 -30.01
N PRO A 652 -1.30 -10.41 -29.33
CA PRO A 652 0.01 -10.66 -29.94
C PRO A 652 -0.09 -11.60 -31.15
N GLU A 653 0.74 -11.39 -32.17
CA GLU A 653 0.74 -12.23 -33.38
C GLU A 653 1.51 -13.54 -33.21
N ASP A 654 2.48 -13.55 -32.31
CA ASP A 654 3.35 -14.68 -31.99
C ASP A 654 2.79 -15.60 -30.90
N GLU A 655 1.69 -15.19 -30.25
CA GLU A 655 0.96 -16.00 -29.29
C GLU A 655 -0.29 -16.58 -29.95
N LEU A 656 -0.34 -17.91 -30.10
CA LEU A 656 -1.45 -18.59 -30.77
C LEU A 656 -2.10 -19.56 -29.80
N TYR A 657 -3.43 -19.57 -29.74
CA TYR A 657 -4.12 -20.61 -29.00
C TYR A 657 -4.13 -21.94 -29.77
N PHE A 658 -4.55 -21.94 -31.04
CA PHE A 658 -4.65 -23.19 -31.83
C PHE A 658 -3.99 -23.12 -33.20
N SER A 659 -4.35 -22.12 -34.00
CA SER A 659 -3.85 -21.98 -35.37
C SER A 659 -3.66 -20.50 -35.67
N ALA A 660 -2.93 -20.19 -36.74
CA ALA A 660 -2.79 -18.82 -37.23
C ALA A 660 -4.15 -18.13 -37.50
N LYS A 661 -5.24 -18.89 -37.68
CA LYS A 661 -6.58 -18.35 -37.89
C LYS A 661 -7.30 -17.95 -36.59
N VAL A 662 -7.08 -18.68 -35.49
CA VAL A 662 -7.77 -18.44 -34.20
C VAL A 662 -6.73 -18.14 -33.12
N LYS A 663 -6.54 -16.84 -32.85
CA LYS A 663 -5.50 -16.35 -31.95
C LYS A 663 -5.78 -16.63 -30.48
N VAL A 664 -7.05 -16.53 -30.07
CA VAL A 664 -7.44 -16.64 -28.66
C VAL A 664 -8.37 -17.81 -28.38
N GLY A 665 -8.26 -18.35 -27.17
CA GLY A 665 -9.19 -19.29 -26.59
C GLY A 665 -10.16 -18.61 -25.63
N GLY A 666 -11.39 -19.13 -25.52
CA GLY A 666 -12.31 -18.68 -24.49
C GLY A 666 -11.81 -19.09 -23.11
N SER A 667 -11.77 -18.17 -22.13
CA SER A 667 -11.36 -18.47 -20.76
C SER A 667 -12.57 -18.50 -19.82
N THR A 668 -13.18 -17.35 -19.54
CA THR A 668 -14.28 -17.21 -18.59
C THR A 668 -15.51 -16.59 -19.24
N GLN A 669 -16.68 -16.81 -18.63
CA GLN A 669 -17.94 -16.24 -19.13
C GLN A 669 -18.10 -14.75 -18.80
N PRO A 670 -18.88 -13.98 -19.56
CA PRO A 670 -19.24 -12.60 -19.19
C PRO A 670 -19.88 -12.48 -17.80
N ILE A 671 -19.41 -11.50 -17.03
CA ILE A 671 -20.03 -11.05 -15.77
C ILE A 671 -20.27 -9.54 -15.82
N TRP A 672 -21.35 -9.07 -15.21
CA TRP A 672 -21.74 -7.67 -15.21
C TRP A 672 -20.99 -6.88 -14.13
N PHE A 673 -20.45 -5.72 -14.50
CA PHE A 673 -19.83 -4.75 -13.60
C PHE A 673 -20.66 -3.48 -13.57
N GLU A 674 -21.37 -3.27 -12.45
CA GLU A 674 -22.26 -2.11 -12.25
C GLU A 674 -21.49 -0.78 -12.33
N GLU A 675 -20.25 -0.76 -11.85
CA GLU A 675 -19.42 0.44 -11.72
C GLU A 675 -19.09 1.07 -13.09
N GLN A 676 -19.02 0.26 -14.14
CA GLN A 676 -18.73 0.69 -15.51
C GLN A 676 -19.88 0.42 -16.49
N GLN A 677 -21.01 -0.12 -16.02
CA GLN A 677 -22.19 -0.48 -16.83
C GLN A 677 -21.82 -1.34 -18.05
N CYS A 678 -21.03 -2.39 -17.82
CA CYS A 678 -20.50 -3.24 -18.89
C CYS A 678 -20.39 -4.71 -18.45
N TYR A 679 -20.31 -5.61 -19.43
CA TYR A 679 -19.84 -6.97 -19.18
C TYR A 679 -18.33 -7.07 -19.42
N ILE A 680 -17.66 -7.89 -18.62
CA ILE A 680 -16.27 -8.27 -18.85
C ILE A 680 -16.18 -9.79 -18.86
N TYR A 681 -15.36 -10.35 -19.75
CA TYR A 681 -14.97 -11.76 -19.78
C TYR A 681 -13.49 -11.90 -20.12
N LEU A 682 -12.92 -13.10 -19.91
CA LEU A 682 -11.52 -13.36 -20.22
C LEU A 682 -11.40 -14.27 -21.44
N VAL A 683 -10.44 -13.93 -22.31
CA VAL A 683 -9.89 -14.82 -23.33
C VAL A 683 -8.42 -15.09 -23.00
N HIS A 684 -7.84 -16.12 -23.59
CA HIS A 684 -6.43 -16.43 -23.36
C HIS A 684 -5.67 -16.71 -24.65
N THR A 685 -4.38 -16.40 -24.63
CA THR A 685 -3.40 -16.84 -25.64
C THR A 685 -2.45 -17.82 -24.97
N LYS A 686 -1.71 -18.60 -25.77
CA LYS A 686 -0.78 -19.61 -25.27
C LYS A 686 0.62 -19.39 -25.82
N ILE A 687 1.61 -19.44 -24.94
CA ILE A 687 3.03 -19.43 -25.29
C ILE A 687 3.52 -20.88 -25.23
N TYR A 688 3.60 -21.53 -26.39
CA TYR A 688 3.82 -22.98 -26.47
C TYR A 688 5.16 -23.43 -25.89
N ASN A 689 6.24 -22.69 -26.18
CA ASN A 689 7.59 -23.03 -25.70
C ASN A 689 7.69 -22.99 -24.18
N ASP A 690 7.00 -22.04 -23.56
CA ASP A 690 7.06 -21.81 -22.11
C ASP A 690 5.96 -22.56 -21.35
N ARG A 691 4.98 -23.14 -22.07
CA ARG A 691 3.79 -23.78 -21.49
C ARG A 691 3.01 -22.86 -20.56
N THR A 692 2.81 -21.62 -20.97
CA THR A 692 2.12 -20.58 -20.17
C THR A 692 0.97 -19.94 -20.95
N TYR A 693 0.06 -19.30 -20.22
CA TYR A 693 -1.10 -18.61 -20.76
C TYR A 693 -1.08 -17.14 -20.34
N ASN A 694 -1.44 -16.26 -21.27
CA ASN A 694 -1.83 -14.90 -20.96
C ASN A 694 -3.36 -14.82 -20.96
N HIS A 695 -3.97 -14.15 -19.99
CA HIS A 695 -5.42 -13.91 -19.96
C HIS A 695 -5.72 -12.43 -20.19
N TYR A 696 -6.39 -12.13 -21.30
CA TYR A 696 -6.81 -10.79 -21.68
C TYR A 696 -8.27 -10.57 -21.33
N ALA A 697 -8.60 -9.36 -20.88
CA ALA A 697 -9.97 -8.98 -20.58
C ALA A 697 -10.64 -8.36 -21.81
N VAL A 698 -11.86 -8.77 -22.09
CA VAL A 698 -12.69 -8.26 -23.17
C VAL A 698 -13.93 -7.62 -22.56
N LYS A 699 -14.24 -6.41 -23.01
CA LYS A 699 -15.32 -5.58 -22.49
C LYS A 699 -16.45 -5.49 -23.51
N LEU A 700 -17.67 -5.79 -23.06
CA LEU A 700 -18.89 -5.66 -23.86
C LEU A 700 -19.79 -4.56 -23.28
N ASP A 701 -20.51 -3.87 -24.14
CA ASP A 701 -21.62 -3.00 -23.72
C ASP A 701 -22.86 -3.82 -23.30
N LYS A 702 -23.93 -3.13 -22.90
CA LYS A 702 -25.21 -3.75 -22.51
C LYS A 702 -25.95 -4.40 -23.68
N GLU A 703 -25.63 -4.03 -24.92
CA GLU A 703 -26.11 -4.64 -26.15
C GLU A 703 -25.22 -5.81 -26.62
N LEU A 704 -24.23 -6.20 -25.82
CA LEU A 704 -23.28 -7.30 -26.05
C LEU A 704 -22.27 -7.05 -27.18
N ASN A 705 -22.07 -5.82 -27.63
CA ASN A 705 -21.02 -5.49 -28.59
C ASN A 705 -19.67 -5.33 -27.90
N ILE A 706 -18.57 -5.77 -28.54
CA ILE A 706 -17.22 -5.51 -28.03
C ILE A 706 -16.93 -4.00 -28.11
N ILE A 707 -16.61 -3.42 -26.96
CA ILE A 707 -16.22 -2.02 -26.84
C ILE A 707 -14.75 -1.83 -26.49
N ASP A 708 -14.09 -2.84 -25.90
CA ASP A 708 -12.65 -2.80 -25.66
C ASP A 708 -12.03 -4.19 -25.40
N VAL A 709 -10.71 -4.28 -25.56
CA VAL A 709 -9.87 -5.40 -25.13
C VAL A 709 -8.67 -4.82 -24.38
N SER A 710 -8.29 -5.42 -23.25
CA SER A 710 -7.11 -4.99 -22.50
C SER A 710 -5.85 -5.10 -23.35
N TYR A 711 -5.01 -4.06 -23.35
CA TYR A 711 -3.76 -4.07 -24.13
C TYR A 711 -2.70 -4.99 -23.52
N LYS A 712 -2.73 -5.13 -22.19
CA LYS A 712 -1.93 -6.08 -21.44
C LYS A 712 -2.82 -7.21 -20.91
N PRO A 713 -2.28 -8.41 -20.70
CA PRO A 713 -3.03 -9.47 -20.05
C PRO A 713 -3.34 -9.08 -18.61
N LEU A 714 -4.60 -9.26 -18.20
CA LEU A 714 -5.02 -9.15 -16.81
C LEU A 714 -4.28 -10.15 -15.91
N ILE A 715 -3.98 -11.34 -16.43
CA ILE A 715 -3.13 -12.33 -15.75
C ILE A 715 -2.03 -12.76 -16.74
N PRO A 716 -0.76 -12.36 -16.53
CA PRO A 716 0.31 -12.66 -17.46
C PRO A 716 0.82 -14.09 -17.31
N ALA A 717 1.46 -14.57 -18.38
CA ALA A 717 2.14 -15.86 -18.44
C ALA A 717 3.22 -16.07 -17.36
N LYS A 718 3.76 -14.97 -16.79
CA LYS A 718 4.89 -14.99 -15.85
C LYS A 718 4.48 -14.85 -14.38
N ILE A 719 3.33 -15.39 -13.99
CA ILE A 719 2.90 -15.42 -12.58
C ILE A 719 3.54 -16.55 -11.74
N GLY A 720 4.59 -17.21 -12.25
CA GLY A 720 5.32 -18.26 -11.52
C GLY A 720 4.70 -19.66 -11.61
N TYR A 721 3.71 -19.84 -12.47
CA TYR A 721 2.96 -21.09 -12.63
C TYR A 721 2.87 -21.50 -14.10
N ALA A 722 3.15 -22.77 -14.39
CA ALA A 722 2.93 -23.33 -15.72
C ALA A 722 1.45 -23.69 -15.92
N LEU A 723 0.95 -23.46 -17.13
CA LEU A 723 -0.40 -23.86 -17.55
C LEU A 723 -1.52 -23.38 -16.62
N PHE A 724 -1.37 -22.17 -16.11
CA PHE A 724 -2.39 -21.49 -15.32
C PHE A 724 -3.60 -21.19 -16.20
N PHE A 725 -4.67 -21.96 -16.08
CA PHE A 725 -5.86 -21.84 -16.91
C PHE A 725 -7.04 -21.38 -16.07
N ILE A 726 -7.74 -20.33 -16.50
CA ILE A 726 -8.94 -19.82 -15.83
C ILE A 726 -10.18 -20.34 -16.54
N THR A 727 -10.97 -21.13 -15.81
CA THR A 727 -12.20 -21.77 -16.30
C THR A 727 -13.43 -20.92 -16.08
N ARG A 728 -13.52 -20.30 -14.90
CA ARG A 728 -14.73 -19.65 -14.43
C ARG A 728 -14.41 -18.53 -13.46
N TRP A 729 -15.29 -17.55 -13.41
CA TRP A 729 -15.27 -16.52 -12.38
C TRP A 729 -16.66 -15.99 -12.03
N PHE A 730 -16.79 -15.26 -10.92
CA PHE A 730 -18.02 -14.57 -10.52
C PHE A 730 -17.74 -13.47 -9.48
N THR A 731 -18.66 -12.53 -9.33
CA THR A 731 -18.55 -11.45 -8.33
C THR A 731 -18.93 -11.94 -6.92
N LYS A 732 -18.21 -11.47 -5.91
CA LYS A 732 -18.47 -11.68 -4.48
C LYS A 732 -18.17 -10.38 -3.72
N GLY A 733 -19.18 -9.58 -3.41
CA GLY A 733 -19.00 -8.25 -2.83
C GLY A 733 -18.15 -7.36 -3.76
N ASP A 734 -17.06 -6.81 -3.24
CA ASP A 734 -16.11 -5.97 -3.97
C ASP A 734 -15.01 -6.75 -4.70
N ASN A 735 -15.10 -8.09 -4.71
CA ASN A 735 -14.13 -8.99 -5.31
C ASN A 735 -14.71 -9.78 -6.48
N VAL A 736 -13.81 -10.33 -7.29
CA VAL A 736 -14.04 -11.36 -8.31
C VAL A 736 -13.30 -12.62 -7.89
N VAL A 737 -14.03 -13.72 -7.85
CA VAL A 737 -13.51 -15.05 -7.54
C VAL A 737 -13.29 -15.78 -8.85
N MET A 738 -12.10 -16.31 -9.06
CA MET A 738 -11.70 -17.08 -10.22
C MET A 738 -11.37 -18.52 -9.82
N SER A 739 -11.60 -19.48 -10.72
CA SER A 739 -11.18 -20.86 -10.54
C SER A 739 -10.69 -21.47 -11.84
N GLY A 740 -9.82 -22.47 -11.73
CA GLY A 740 -9.39 -23.25 -12.88
C GLY A 740 -8.31 -24.27 -12.57
N GLY A 741 -7.51 -24.60 -13.59
CA GLY A 741 -6.45 -25.63 -13.53
C GLY A 741 -5.04 -25.04 -13.50
N LEU A 742 -4.10 -25.82 -12.96
CA LEU A 742 -2.69 -25.46 -12.78
C LEU A 742 -1.79 -26.68 -13.05
N GLU A 743 -0.64 -26.48 -13.72
CA GLU A 743 0.42 -27.50 -13.89
C GLU A 743 -0.06 -28.85 -14.49
N ASP A 744 -1.18 -28.83 -15.20
CA ASP A 744 -1.95 -29.98 -15.69
C ASP A 744 -2.64 -30.85 -14.63
N ASN A 745 -2.24 -30.81 -13.35
CA ASN A 745 -2.66 -31.78 -12.32
C ASN A 745 -3.28 -31.19 -11.04
N LYS A 746 -3.35 -29.87 -10.92
CA LYS A 746 -3.91 -29.18 -9.76
C LYS A 746 -5.08 -28.29 -10.16
N ASN A 747 -5.94 -28.01 -9.20
CA ASN A 747 -6.95 -26.96 -9.32
C ASN A 747 -6.62 -25.79 -8.40
N TRP A 748 -7.24 -24.64 -8.67
CA TRP A 748 -7.07 -23.47 -7.83
C TRP A 748 -8.32 -22.59 -7.75
N ILE A 749 -8.39 -21.79 -6.69
CA ILE A 749 -9.37 -20.71 -6.48
C ILE A 749 -8.59 -19.45 -6.10
N TRP A 750 -8.91 -18.31 -6.69
CA TRP A 750 -8.28 -17.03 -6.37
C TRP A 750 -9.32 -15.92 -6.24
N GLU A 751 -9.24 -15.10 -5.19
CA GLU A 751 -10.06 -13.92 -5.00
C GLU A 751 -9.25 -12.65 -5.29
N LEU A 752 -9.76 -11.76 -6.14
CA LEU A 752 -9.12 -10.51 -6.55
C LEU A 752 -10.10 -9.32 -6.42
N PRO A 753 -9.65 -8.12 -6.03
CA PRO A 753 -10.49 -6.92 -6.02
C PRO A 753 -11.02 -6.57 -7.41
N LYS A 754 -12.30 -6.15 -7.51
CA LYS A 754 -12.89 -5.67 -8.76
C LYS A 754 -12.10 -4.53 -9.39
N SER A 755 -11.56 -3.63 -8.56
CA SER A 755 -10.73 -2.49 -9.01
C SER A 755 -9.55 -2.94 -9.87
N LYS A 756 -8.94 -4.09 -9.55
CA LYS A 756 -7.83 -4.66 -10.33
C LYS A 756 -8.27 -5.13 -11.72
N ILE A 757 -9.49 -5.69 -11.83
CA ILE A 757 -10.09 -6.07 -13.11
C ILE A 757 -10.42 -4.83 -13.94
N LEU A 758 -11.00 -3.81 -13.31
CA LEU A 758 -11.40 -2.58 -14.01
C LEU A 758 -10.21 -1.76 -14.49
N ASN A 759 -9.10 -1.76 -13.74
CA ASN A 759 -7.89 -1.03 -14.08
C ASN A 759 -7.11 -1.64 -15.25
N CYS A 760 -7.39 -2.88 -15.68
CA CYS A 760 -6.64 -3.50 -16.80
C CYS A 760 -6.94 -2.89 -18.18
N PHE A 761 -7.96 -2.03 -18.28
CA PHE A 761 -8.31 -1.28 -19.50
C PHE A 761 -7.72 0.13 -19.56
N ASN A 762 -7.10 0.60 -18.47
CA ASN A 762 -6.44 1.90 -18.36
C ASN A 762 -4.91 1.74 -18.53
#